data_AF-A0ABD2I6B5-F1
#
_entry.id   AF-A0ABD2I6B5-F1
#
_cell.length_a   1.000
_cell.length_b   1.000
_cell.length_c   1.000
_cell.angle_alpha   90.00
_cell.angle_beta   90.00
_cell.angle_gamma   90.00
#
_symmetry.space_group_name_H-M   'P 1'
#
loop_
_entity.id
_entity.type
_entity.pdbx_description
1 polymer ?
#
loop_
_entity_poly.entity_id
_entity_poly.type
_entity_poly.pdbx_seq_one_letter_code
_entity_poly.pdbx_strand_id
1 'polypeptide(L)'
;MSFLIASAISLFFVLFFKSIFCQLSSDQSDGFKEVPFRPLAHCHANNGSNESALNHYGIEFRLMREGRNCDDGLLICYPALLQNVNHRHTNSTFKFSRKFSISAKRSNLIEKECAQKMPKIGAKNGTTLWRGIKVRTVPMPTQQHNGGRSFILETSFGSQKYNFADAEQRQFSVLFYLNQTAGPFTRISLVENDIVAGRAMQNDFLGTNGTSSFLADYAGLWLLGLDMLPMAHQKEQKQWLKMTLFTSRSRNCAMDAWFIQSTESVRPLKMPHVDRFDLFTPKYVDLSFHAQFTNTEQQMISIKAWTDANIKSVTVDLLSAKIDGVTKREVSFKIGTDSDFEVELPGSSQLIKSKGVRLARGSYLMNLDIAMVKRCFMIRVNGAEFGGLSCPTGDQLAWEAINRIKVQGQMLLLDKPIVKQMDDQFGCEKNSNCGASGIDVQSDECNAANDKYYPFLRTLIANLKDKFGCKQKIIAYDLGTVSKNKEWMKELNSVCNFELRVYNFSQMVNERIRDLKSYAFKFFIWADVLLEYETVVWLDTSAIFFQNDFKRFFEPMQNGKIGTVQSPSFALHSTNMATHPGLYEFLPLYINFEPTRKWELVGTYPPVSEFDPPMFEAGLVMLHKSEQTRQVMKW
;
A
#
# COMPACT_ATOMS: atom_id res chain seq x y z
N MET A 1 -15.45 58.43 21.61
CA MET A 1 -15.15 58.76 20.21
C MET A 1 -13.70 58.37 19.95
N SER A 2 -13.45 57.54 18.93
CA SER A 2 -12.11 57.14 18.44
C SER A 2 -11.23 56.30 19.38
N PHE A 3 -10.26 55.59 18.77
CA PHE A 3 -9.18 54.81 19.40
C PHE A 3 -9.55 53.72 20.42
N LEU A 4 -10.23 52.66 19.96
CA LEU A 4 -9.80 51.26 20.23
C LEU A 4 -10.48 50.21 19.31
N ILE A 5 -10.68 50.55 18.03
CA ILE A 5 -11.05 49.58 16.98
C ILE A 5 -9.80 49.30 16.12
N ALA A 6 -8.96 48.34 16.53
CA ALA A 6 -7.96 47.69 15.68
C ALA A 6 -7.32 46.45 16.36
N SER A 7 -7.06 45.42 15.56
CA SER A 7 -5.96 44.44 15.75
C SER A 7 -5.89 43.61 17.06
N ALA A 8 -6.74 42.57 17.17
CA ALA A 8 -6.40 41.33 17.90
C ALA A 8 -7.37 40.17 17.59
N ILE A 9 -8.64 40.46 17.31
CA ILE A 9 -9.72 39.45 17.12
C ILE A 9 -9.71 38.90 15.67
N SER A 10 -8.52 38.66 15.12
CA SER A 10 -8.29 38.03 13.81
C SER A 10 -6.86 37.52 13.70
N LEU A 11 -6.71 36.31 13.12
CA LEU A 11 -5.53 35.42 13.15
C LEU A 11 -5.29 34.73 14.51
N PHE A 12 -4.74 33.51 14.45
CA PHE A 12 -4.52 32.58 15.58
C PHE A 12 -5.79 32.29 16.42
N PHE A 13 -6.62 31.30 16.08
CA PHE A 13 -6.21 29.88 16.01
C PHE A 13 -6.92 29.06 14.90
N VAL A 14 -7.05 29.62 13.69
CA VAL A 14 -7.71 28.98 12.51
C VAL A 14 -6.88 27.83 11.87
N LEU A 15 -5.84 27.33 12.56
CA LEU A 15 -4.93 26.30 12.06
C LEU A 15 -4.58 25.29 13.17
N PHE A 16 -5.23 24.11 13.17
CA PHE A 16 -4.59 22.77 13.22
C PHE A 16 -5.54 21.54 13.35
N PHE A 17 -6.77 21.60 12.84
CA PHE A 17 -7.54 20.37 12.51
C PHE A 17 -8.12 20.43 11.09
N LYS A 18 -7.46 19.76 10.14
CA LYS A 18 -8.00 19.51 8.78
C LYS A 18 -8.52 18.08 8.69
N SER A 19 -9.78 17.87 9.04
CA SER A 19 -10.59 16.75 8.56
C SER A 19 -11.53 17.30 7.48
N ILE A 20 -11.61 16.66 6.30
CA ILE A 20 -12.17 17.30 5.10
C ILE A 20 -13.59 16.79 4.83
N PHE A 21 -14.52 17.11 5.73
CA PHE A 21 -15.94 16.89 5.47
C PHE A 21 -16.49 17.93 4.49
N CYS A 22 -16.71 17.52 3.24
CA CYS A 22 -17.35 18.32 2.21
C CYS A 22 -18.70 17.73 1.79
N GLN A 23 -19.76 18.05 2.55
CA GLN A 23 -21.14 17.93 2.07
C GLN A 23 -21.35 18.87 0.88
N LEU A 24 -21.98 18.36 -0.19
CA LEU A 24 -22.24 19.10 -1.42
C LEU A 24 -23.64 19.71 -1.51
N SER A 25 -24.62 19.21 -0.75
CA SER A 25 -26.02 19.65 -0.89
C SER A 25 -26.83 19.54 0.41
N SER A 26 -26.94 20.64 1.17
CA SER A 26 -27.95 20.78 2.22
C SER A 26 -29.17 21.56 1.71
N ASP A 27 -29.04 22.88 1.49
CA ASP A 27 -30.21 23.78 1.53
C ASP A 27 -30.56 24.57 0.25
N GLN A 28 -29.77 24.46 -0.83
CA GLN A 28 -30.07 25.15 -2.11
C GLN A 28 -30.19 24.18 -3.29
N SER A 29 -30.95 24.56 -4.33
CA SER A 29 -31.26 23.71 -5.49
C SER A 29 -30.18 23.70 -6.56
N ASP A 30 -29.45 24.80 -6.70
CA ASP A 30 -28.24 24.93 -7.50
C ASP A 30 -27.14 25.51 -6.58
N GLY A 31 -25.89 25.09 -6.76
CA GLY A 31 -24.77 25.53 -5.93
C GLY A 31 -23.41 25.11 -6.45
N PHE A 32 -22.35 25.76 -5.99
CA PHE A 32 -20.97 25.41 -6.34
C PHE A 32 -20.16 25.04 -5.10
N LYS A 33 -19.15 24.18 -5.27
CA LYS A 33 -18.19 23.80 -4.24
C LYS A 33 -16.78 23.78 -4.83
N GLU A 34 -15.84 24.48 -4.18
CA GLU A 34 -14.42 24.20 -4.37
C GLU A 34 -14.01 23.07 -3.41
N VAL A 35 -13.58 21.94 -3.96
CA VAL A 35 -13.00 20.84 -3.18
C VAL A 35 -11.48 20.95 -3.22
N PRO A 36 -10.78 21.09 -2.08
CA PRO A 36 -9.32 21.16 -2.05
C PRO A 36 -8.71 19.77 -2.28
N PHE A 37 -8.15 19.56 -3.47
CA PHE A 37 -7.61 18.27 -3.92
C PHE A 37 -6.08 18.20 -3.70
N ARG A 38 -5.58 17.00 -3.39
CA ARG A 38 -4.15 16.70 -3.23
C ARG A 38 -3.78 15.46 -4.06
N PRO A 39 -3.32 15.62 -5.33
CA PRO A 39 -2.93 14.47 -6.15
C PRO A 39 -1.84 13.62 -5.48
N LEU A 40 -0.91 14.26 -4.75
CA LEU A 40 0.17 13.56 -4.05
C LEU A 40 -0.30 12.60 -2.95
N ALA A 41 -1.50 12.78 -2.39
CA ALA A 41 -2.04 11.83 -1.42
C ALA A 41 -2.34 10.45 -2.05
N HIS A 42 -2.54 10.39 -3.37
CA HIS A 42 -2.74 9.14 -4.10
C HIS A 42 -1.43 8.38 -4.33
N CYS A 43 -0.29 9.10 -4.35
CA CYS A 43 1.01 8.58 -4.78
C CYS A 43 1.98 8.34 -3.62
N HIS A 44 1.72 8.90 -2.44
CA HIS A 44 2.45 8.59 -1.22
C HIS A 44 1.60 7.71 -0.30
N ALA A 45 1.96 6.43 -0.22
CA ALA A 45 1.98 5.80 1.09
C ALA A 45 2.96 6.59 1.99
N ASN A 46 2.62 6.80 3.26
CA ASN A 46 3.62 7.27 4.21
C ASN A 46 4.55 6.11 4.54
N ASN A 47 5.87 6.31 4.43
CA ASN A 47 6.90 5.29 4.65
C ASN A 47 7.07 4.95 6.15
N GLY A 48 6.02 4.47 6.82
CA GLY A 48 6.03 4.26 8.28
C GLY A 48 4.86 3.47 8.85
N SER A 49 4.13 2.69 8.05
CA SER A 49 3.02 1.85 8.54
C SER A 49 2.80 0.65 7.63
N ASN A 50 2.73 -0.56 8.21
CA ASN A 50 2.26 -1.78 7.53
C ASN A 50 0.72 -1.83 7.37
N GLU A 51 0.09 -0.66 7.25
CA GLU A 51 -1.18 -0.56 6.56
C GLU A 51 -0.92 -0.09 5.13
N SER A 52 -1.19 -0.96 4.16
CA SER A 52 -1.71 -0.53 2.87
C SER A 52 -3.14 0.01 3.05
N ALA A 53 -3.29 1.03 3.90
CA ALA A 53 -4.42 1.96 3.92
C ALA A 53 -4.33 2.79 2.63
N LEU A 54 -4.56 2.10 1.52
CA LEU A 54 -4.64 2.63 0.16
C LEU A 54 -5.48 3.92 0.24
N ASN A 55 -4.91 5.04 -0.20
CA ASN A 55 -5.58 6.33 -0.18
C ASN A 55 -6.66 6.37 -1.28
N HIS A 56 -7.73 5.61 -1.04
CA HIS A 56 -8.94 5.59 -1.86
C HIS A 56 -9.60 6.95 -1.80
N TYR A 57 -10.10 7.41 -2.95
CA TYR A 57 -10.98 8.57 -3.03
C TYR A 57 -12.29 8.11 -3.65
N GLY A 58 -13.42 8.51 -3.08
CA GLY A 58 -14.72 8.11 -3.58
C GLY A 58 -15.76 9.22 -3.53
N ILE A 59 -16.85 8.99 -4.24
CA ILE A 59 -18.09 9.77 -4.14
C ILE A 59 -19.18 8.85 -3.61
N GLU A 60 -19.76 9.23 -2.47
CA GLU A 60 -20.85 8.54 -1.80
C GLU A 60 -22.13 9.34 -1.94
N PHE A 61 -23.19 8.68 -2.41
CA PHE A 61 -24.52 9.26 -2.62
C PHE A 61 -25.48 8.71 -1.56
N ARG A 62 -26.25 9.57 -0.91
CA ARG A 62 -27.23 9.18 0.12
C ARG A 62 -28.57 9.88 -0.10
N LEU A 63 -29.68 9.14 0.00
CA LEU A 63 -31.02 9.72 0.10
C LEU A 63 -31.36 9.99 1.58
N MET A 64 -31.88 11.18 1.88
CA MET A 64 -32.33 11.49 3.24
C MET A 64 -33.55 10.61 3.63
N ARG A 65 -33.71 10.28 4.92
CA ARG A 65 -34.80 9.41 5.40
C ARG A 65 -36.20 9.94 5.03
N GLU A 66 -36.36 11.26 5.10
CA GLU A 66 -37.57 12.02 4.77
C GLU A 66 -37.60 12.54 3.31
N GLY A 67 -36.55 12.23 2.53
CA GLY A 67 -36.44 12.66 1.14
C GLY A 67 -37.55 12.07 0.27
N ARG A 68 -38.31 12.95 -0.38
CA ARG A 68 -39.18 12.57 -1.51
C ARG A 68 -38.32 12.08 -2.69
N ASN A 69 -38.99 11.56 -3.71
CA ASN A 69 -38.36 11.02 -4.91
C ASN A 69 -37.33 11.99 -5.53
N CYS A 70 -36.25 11.42 -6.06
CA CYS A 70 -35.22 12.14 -6.79
C CYS A 70 -35.24 11.76 -8.27
N ASP A 71 -36.43 11.76 -8.88
CA ASP A 71 -36.66 11.20 -10.22
C ASP A 71 -36.01 12.03 -11.34
N ASP A 72 -35.93 13.36 -11.14
CA ASP A 72 -35.11 14.28 -11.95
C ASP A 72 -33.60 14.15 -11.66
N GLY A 73 -33.25 13.76 -10.44
CA GLY A 73 -31.89 13.54 -9.94
C GLY A 73 -31.12 14.74 -9.38
N LEU A 74 -29.92 14.40 -8.92
CA LEU A 74 -28.78 15.28 -8.66
C LEU A 74 -27.82 15.21 -9.86
N LEU A 75 -27.51 16.35 -10.45
CA LEU A 75 -26.50 16.52 -11.47
C LEU A 75 -25.26 17.20 -10.85
N ILE A 76 -24.09 16.56 -11.00
CA ILE A 76 -22.77 17.11 -10.63
C ILE A 76 -22.01 17.38 -11.92
N CYS A 77 -21.66 18.63 -12.18
CA CYS A 77 -20.92 19.10 -13.36
C CYS A 77 -19.54 19.62 -12.97
N TYR A 78 -18.55 19.42 -13.84
CA TYR A 78 -17.16 19.84 -13.62
C TYR A 78 -16.43 20.05 -14.96
N PRO A 79 -15.36 20.87 -15.01
CA PRO A 79 -14.59 21.08 -16.23
C PRO A 79 -13.78 19.83 -16.61
N ALA A 80 -13.67 19.52 -17.90
CA ALA A 80 -12.91 18.37 -18.38
C ALA A 80 -11.39 18.56 -18.20
N LEU A 81 -10.83 17.99 -17.13
CA LEU A 81 -9.41 18.17 -16.76
C LEU A 81 -8.43 17.53 -17.75
N LEU A 82 -8.87 16.55 -18.55
CA LEU A 82 -8.03 15.85 -19.53
C LEU A 82 -7.87 16.56 -20.89
N GLN A 83 -8.40 17.78 -21.10
CA GLN A 83 -8.20 18.52 -22.35
C GLN A 83 -7.04 19.51 -22.32
N ASN A 84 -6.03 19.25 -23.16
CA ASN A 84 -5.01 20.19 -23.65
C ASN A 84 -4.58 21.32 -22.69
N VAL A 85 -3.81 20.98 -21.65
CA VAL A 85 -2.85 21.93 -21.09
C VAL A 85 -1.87 22.29 -22.22
N ASN A 86 -1.98 23.50 -22.77
CA ASN A 86 -1.24 23.88 -23.98
C ASN A 86 0.28 23.80 -23.76
N HIS A 87 0.95 22.89 -24.49
CA HIS A 87 2.35 22.47 -24.32
C HIS A 87 3.45 23.55 -24.44
N ARG A 88 3.12 24.84 -24.57
CA ARG A 88 4.10 25.89 -24.97
C ARG A 88 5.16 26.24 -23.90
N HIS A 89 5.00 25.85 -22.63
CA HIS A 89 5.89 26.29 -21.54
C HIS A 89 6.32 25.21 -20.53
N THR A 90 6.13 23.92 -20.81
CA THR A 90 6.60 22.85 -19.89
C THR A 90 7.31 21.72 -20.64
N ASN A 91 8.64 21.63 -20.45
CA ASN A 91 9.50 20.54 -20.93
C ASN A 91 9.30 19.25 -20.09
N SER A 92 8.05 18.82 -19.92
CA SER A 92 7.68 17.63 -19.15
C SER A 92 7.83 16.37 -19.99
N THR A 93 8.53 15.37 -19.45
CA THR A 93 8.86 14.11 -20.15
C THR A 93 7.69 13.13 -20.29
N PHE A 94 6.53 13.43 -19.70
CA PHE A 94 5.33 12.58 -19.76
C PHE A 94 4.52 12.82 -21.05
N LYS A 95 4.97 12.22 -22.14
CA LYS A 95 4.09 11.92 -23.29
C LYS A 95 3.24 10.70 -22.95
N PHE A 96 1.93 10.89 -22.70
CA PHE A 96 0.98 9.78 -22.71
C PHE A 96 1.05 9.09 -24.08
N SER A 97 1.54 7.84 -24.11
CA SER A 97 1.83 7.09 -25.34
C SER A 97 0.61 6.86 -26.23
N ARG A 98 -0.58 6.88 -25.62
CA ARG A 98 -1.87 7.08 -26.29
C ARG A 98 -2.57 8.27 -25.65
N LYS A 99 -3.05 9.20 -26.48
CA LYS A 99 -4.06 10.17 -26.03
C LYS A 99 -5.34 9.39 -25.72
N PHE A 100 -5.68 9.19 -24.45
CA PHE A 100 -7.02 8.78 -24.02
C PHE A 100 -8.03 9.94 -24.17
N SER A 101 -7.94 10.65 -25.29
CA SER A 101 -8.95 11.56 -25.78
C SER A 101 -10.09 10.73 -26.33
N ILE A 102 -10.89 10.12 -25.45
CA ILE A 102 -12.19 9.60 -25.81
C ILE A 102 -12.98 10.77 -26.34
N SER A 103 -13.16 10.77 -27.66
CA SER A 103 -13.91 11.79 -28.37
C SER A 103 -15.31 11.83 -27.78
N ALA A 104 -15.67 12.97 -27.20
CA ALA A 104 -17.02 13.19 -26.71
C ALA A 104 -17.99 12.84 -27.84
N LYS A 105 -18.80 11.80 -27.64
CA LYS A 105 -19.95 11.55 -28.52
C LYS A 105 -20.81 12.80 -28.39
N ARG A 106 -20.80 13.68 -29.40
CA ARG A 106 -21.43 15.03 -29.44
C ARG A 106 -22.96 15.05 -29.19
N SER A 107 -23.52 13.90 -28.82
CA SER A 107 -24.91 13.64 -28.46
C SER A 107 -25.13 13.31 -26.97
N ASN A 108 -24.09 13.17 -26.12
CA ASN A 108 -24.29 12.84 -24.70
C ASN A 108 -25.17 13.90 -24.00
N LEU A 109 -26.26 13.46 -23.39
CA LEU A 109 -27.24 14.33 -22.74
C LEU A 109 -26.70 14.99 -21.48
N ILE A 110 -25.83 14.32 -20.72
CA ILE A 110 -25.29 14.82 -19.44
C ILE A 110 -24.32 15.99 -19.69
N GLU A 111 -23.48 15.88 -20.71
CA GLU A 111 -22.60 16.97 -21.19
C GLU A 111 -23.42 18.20 -21.62
N LYS A 112 -24.50 17.99 -22.38
CA LYS A 112 -25.41 19.07 -22.81
C LYS A 112 -26.17 19.69 -21.64
N GLU A 113 -26.66 18.89 -20.71
CA GLU A 113 -27.39 19.37 -19.53
C GLU A 113 -26.47 20.22 -18.63
N CYS A 114 -25.22 19.80 -18.43
CA CYS A 114 -24.20 20.62 -17.78
C CYS A 114 -23.95 21.93 -18.54
N ALA A 115 -23.64 21.87 -19.84
CA ALA A 115 -23.36 23.06 -20.65
C ALA A 115 -24.54 24.08 -20.67
N GLN A 116 -25.78 23.62 -20.55
CA GLN A 116 -26.97 24.48 -20.45
C GLN A 116 -27.20 25.07 -19.04
N LYS A 117 -26.77 24.37 -17.98
CA LYS A 117 -26.93 24.83 -16.59
C LYS A 117 -25.80 25.76 -16.13
N MET A 118 -24.54 25.48 -16.49
CA MET A 118 -23.37 26.21 -15.97
C MET A 118 -23.42 27.75 -16.15
N PRO A 119 -23.90 28.32 -17.28
CA PRO A 119 -23.97 29.77 -17.44
C PRO A 119 -24.87 30.46 -16.41
N LYS A 120 -25.85 29.74 -15.84
CA LYS A 120 -26.77 30.24 -14.81
C LYS A 120 -26.12 30.31 -13.42
N ILE A 121 -25.00 29.61 -13.21
CA ILE A 121 -24.26 29.52 -11.94
C ILE A 121 -22.96 30.34 -12.00
N GLY A 122 -22.92 31.36 -12.87
CA GLY A 122 -21.80 32.30 -12.98
C GLY A 122 -20.53 31.76 -13.67
N ALA A 123 -20.56 30.52 -14.18
CA ALA A 123 -19.46 30.00 -14.98
C ALA A 123 -19.39 30.76 -16.31
N LYS A 124 -18.22 31.35 -16.62
CA LYS A 124 -18.02 32.10 -17.87
C LYS A 124 -18.18 31.17 -19.08
N ASN A 125 -18.83 31.67 -20.14
CA ASN A 125 -18.91 31.00 -21.45
C ASN A 125 -17.53 30.95 -22.13
N GLY A 126 -16.67 30.04 -21.67
CA GLY A 126 -15.39 29.71 -22.28
C GLY A 126 -15.46 28.45 -23.14
N THR A 127 -14.35 28.11 -23.79
CA THR A 127 -14.16 26.88 -24.58
C THR A 127 -14.03 25.61 -23.73
N THR A 128 -14.33 25.69 -22.43
CA THR A 128 -14.27 24.59 -21.47
C THR A 128 -15.29 23.51 -21.82
N LEU A 129 -14.82 22.31 -22.19
CA LEU A 129 -15.68 21.14 -22.28
C LEU A 129 -16.19 20.78 -20.87
N TRP A 130 -17.50 20.63 -20.70
CA TRP A 130 -18.10 20.27 -19.42
C TRP A 130 -18.37 18.77 -19.35
N ARG A 131 -18.04 18.19 -18.20
CA ARG A 131 -18.33 16.80 -17.83
C ARG A 131 -19.42 16.78 -16.78
N GLY A 132 -20.03 15.61 -16.58
CA GLY A 132 -20.95 15.45 -15.47
C GLY A 132 -21.33 14.02 -15.12
N ILE A 133 -21.95 13.92 -13.95
CA ILE A 133 -22.55 12.75 -13.33
C ILE A 133 -24.01 13.10 -13.05
N LYS A 134 -24.95 12.24 -13.39
CA LYS A 134 -26.36 12.38 -12.98
C LYS A 134 -26.78 11.14 -12.20
N VAL A 135 -27.25 11.34 -10.98
CA VAL A 135 -27.77 10.28 -10.10
C VAL A 135 -29.23 10.59 -9.80
N ARG A 136 -30.13 9.71 -10.20
CA ARG A 136 -31.59 9.86 -10.04
C ARG A 136 -32.23 8.57 -9.55
N THR A 137 -33.41 8.66 -8.96
CA THR A 137 -34.20 7.47 -8.61
C THR A 137 -35.10 7.05 -9.77
N VAL A 138 -35.47 5.77 -9.81
CA VAL A 138 -36.68 5.30 -10.51
C VAL A 138 -37.46 4.33 -9.63
N PRO A 139 -38.80 4.29 -9.71
CA PRO A 139 -39.59 3.18 -9.14
C PRO A 139 -39.20 1.84 -9.76
N MET A 140 -39.15 0.77 -8.96
CA MET A 140 -38.96 -0.58 -9.50
C MET A 140 -40.23 -1.06 -10.24
N PRO A 141 -40.12 -1.78 -11.38
CA PRO A 141 -41.29 -2.24 -12.14
C PRO A 141 -42.14 -3.32 -11.44
N THR A 142 -41.56 -4.05 -10.50
CA THR A 142 -42.18 -5.22 -9.84
C THR A 142 -43.22 -4.81 -8.80
N GLN A 143 -44.46 -4.63 -9.24
CA GLN A 143 -45.61 -4.46 -8.37
C GLN A 143 -45.85 -5.73 -7.53
N GLN A 144 -45.53 -5.68 -6.23
CA GLN A 144 -46.38 -6.26 -5.16
C GLN A 144 -45.89 -5.94 -3.73
N HIS A 145 -44.59 -5.70 -3.52
CA HIS A 145 -44.06 -5.37 -2.18
C HIS A 145 -43.25 -4.05 -2.13
N ASN A 146 -43.63 -3.20 -1.17
CA ASN A 146 -42.84 -2.16 -0.52
C ASN A 146 -42.05 -1.15 -1.38
N GLY A 147 -42.64 -0.61 -2.45
CA GLY A 147 -42.34 0.76 -2.93
C GLY A 147 -40.89 1.09 -3.31
N GLY A 148 -40.07 0.08 -3.58
CA GLY A 148 -38.63 0.21 -3.79
C GLY A 148 -38.25 1.14 -4.95
N ARG A 149 -37.10 1.80 -4.80
CA ARG A 149 -36.50 2.64 -5.85
C ARG A 149 -35.05 2.25 -6.06
N SER A 150 -34.64 2.13 -7.32
CA SER A 150 -33.23 1.96 -7.66
C SER A 150 -32.56 3.30 -7.94
N PHE A 151 -31.25 3.36 -7.74
CA PHE A 151 -30.43 4.48 -8.20
C PHE A 151 -30.00 4.25 -9.65
N ILE A 152 -30.27 5.22 -10.52
CA ILE A 152 -29.74 5.28 -11.88
C ILE A 152 -28.61 6.31 -11.92
N LEU A 153 -27.41 5.83 -12.19
CA LEU A 153 -26.19 6.62 -12.41
C LEU A 153 -25.90 6.72 -13.92
N GLU A 154 -25.77 7.94 -14.42
CA GLU A 154 -25.48 8.26 -15.82
C GLU A 154 -24.28 9.23 -15.89
N THR A 155 -23.41 9.14 -16.90
CA THR A 155 -22.17 9.95 -16.97
C THR A 155 -21.91 10.57 -18.35
N SER A 156 -21.11 11.63 -18.42
CA SER A 156 -20.71 12.26 -19.69
C SER A 156 -19.78 11.41 -20.57
N PHE A 157 -19.22 10.30 -20.07
CA PHE A 157 -18.21 9.50 -20.79
C PHE A 157 -18.82 8.46 -21.74
N GLY A 158 -20.03 7.99 -21.45
CA GLY A 158 -20.72 6.96 -22.21
C GLY A 158 -22.24 7.11 -22.15
N SER A 159 -22.94 6.40 -23.02
CA SER A 159 -24.41 6.34 -23.00
C SER A 159 -24.97 5.33 -22.00
N GLN A 160 -24.09 4.58 -21.31
CA GLN A 160 -24.49 3.54 -20.38
C GLN A 160 -25.07 4.11 -19.09
N LYS A 161 -26.16 3.50 -18.64
CA LYS A 161 -26.82 3.80 -17.36
C LYS A 161 -26.55 2.63 -16.41
N TYR A 162 -26.03 2.93 -15.22
CA TYR A 162 -25.78 1.92 -14.19
C TYR A 162 -26.97 1.94 -13.21
N ASN A 163 -27.55 0.77 -12.96
CA ASN A 163 -28.77 0.62 -12.15
C ASN A 163 -28.44 -0.15 -10.87
N PHE A 164 -28.44 0.54 -9.73
CA PHE A 164 -28.23 -0.07 -8.40
C PHE A 164 -29.62 -0.36 -7.82
N ALA A 165 -30.09 -1.57 -8.10
CA ALA A 165 -31.44 -2.03 -7.84
C ALA A 165 -31.50 -2.98 -6.64
N ASP A 166 -31.69 -2.39 -5.46
CA ASP A 166 -32.09 -3.05 -4.23
C ASP A 166 -33.21 -2.20 -3.60
N ALA A 167 -34.23 -2.83 -3.03
CA ALA A 167 -35.38 -2.15 -2.46
C ALA A 167 -35.06 -1.42 -1.14
N GLU A 168 -34.03 -1.86 -0.40
CA GLU A 168 -33.70 -1.33 0.93
C GLU A 168 -32.55 -0.29 0.90
N GLN A 169 -31.74 -0.29 -0.17
CA GLN A 169 -30.58 0.58 -0.30
C GLN A 169 -30.94 2.04 -0.54
N ARG A 170 -30.64 2.89 0.45
CA ARG A 170 -30.76 4.36 0.35
C ARG A 170 -29.43 5.08 0.09
N GLN A 171 -28.35 4.36 -0.16
CA GLN A 171 -27.01 4.93 -0.36
C GLN A 171 -26.05 3.96 -1.05
N PHE A 172 -25.12 4.51 -1.85
CA PHE A 172 -24.05 3.75 -2.51
C PHE A 172 -22.79 4.62 -2.69
N SER A 173 -21.62 3.99 -2.78
CA SER A 173 -20.33 4.66 -2.90
C SER A 173 -19.55 4.16 -4.13
N VAL A 174 -19.11 5.10 -4.97
CA VAL A 174 -18.17 4.83 -6.06
C VAL A 174 -16.76 5.16 -5.55
N LEU A 175 -15.98 4.12 -5.28
CA LEU A 175 -14.60 4.19 -4.79
C LEU A 175 -13.62 4.06 -5.96
N PHE A 176 -12.77 5.06 -6.14
CA PHE A 176 -11.69 5.07 -7.11
C PHE A 176 -10.36 4.80 -6.41
N TYR A 177 -9.53 3.93 -6.98
CA TYR A 177 -8.25 3.56 -6.39
C TYR A 177 -7.23 3.13 -7.43
N LEU A 178 -5.95 3.07 -7.01
CA LEU A 178 -4.84 2.54 -7.80
C LEU A 178 -4.38 1.23 -7.16
N ASN A 179 -4.57 0.11 -7.87
CA ASN A 179 -3.84 -1.12 -7.55
C ASN A 179 -2.44 -1.01 -8.15
N GLN A 180 -1.42 -1.33 -7.37
CA GLN A 180 -0.02 -1.36 -7.84
C GLN A 180 0.20 -2.42 -8.93
N THR A 181 -0.57 -3.53 -8.92
CA THR A 181 -0.44 -4.62 -9.90
C THR A 181 -1.42 -4.54 -11.07
N ALA A 182 -2.64 -4.02 -10.86
CA ALA A 182 -3.70 -3.98 -11.88
C ALA A 182 -4.03 -2.57 -12.41
N GLY A 183 -3.32 -1.53 -11.95
CA GLY A 183 -3.58 -0.14 -12.34
C GLY A 183 -4.80 0.49 -11.66
N PRO A 184 -5.29 1.63 -12.18
CA PRO A 184 -6.44 2.34 -11.61
C PRO A 184 -7.74 1.57 -11.90
N PHE A 185 -8.51 1.22 -10.87
CA PHE A 185 -9.84 0.63 -11.03
C PHE A 185 -10.90 1.28 -10.14
N THR A 186 -12.16 0.97 -10.41
CA THR A 186 -13.33 1.57 -9.72
C THR A 186 -14.18 0.49 -9.08
N ARG A 187 -14.35 0.56 -7.76
CA ARG A 187 -15.22 -0.33 -6.97
C ARG A 187 -16.50 0.42 -6.63
N ILE A 188 -17.64 -0.18 -6.92
CA ILE A 188 -18.90 0.22 -6.29
C ILE A 188 -19.03 -0.55 -4.98
N SER A 189 -19.37 0.16 -3.90
CA SER A 189 -19.81 -0.44 -2.64
C SER A 189 -21.25 -0.02 -2.40
N LEU A 190 -22.10 -1.02 -2.16
CA LEU A 190 -23.40 -0.83 -1.58
C LEU A 190 -23.23 -0.85 -0.04
N VAL A 191 -24.26 -0.50 0.73
CA VAL A 191 -24.19 -0.58 2.21
C VAL A 191 -24.64 -1.95 2.71
N GLU A 192 -24.12 -2.32 3.88
CA GLU A 192 -24.15 -3.68 4.48
C GLU A 192 -23.20 -4.68 3.82
N ASN A 193 -21.90 -4.35 3.84
CA ASN A 193 -20.74 -5.22 3.54
C ASN A 193 -20.65 -5.88 2.16
N ASP A 194 -21.68 -5.81 1.34
CA ASP A 194 -21.80 -6.70 0.17
C ASP A 194 -20.90 -6.26 -0.99
N ILE A 195 -19.83 -7.03 -1.23
CA ILE A 195 -18.84 -6.81 -2.30
C ILE A 195 -19.33 -7.41 -3.63
N VAL A 196 -20.65 -7.51 -3.80
CA VAL A 196 -21.34 -8.17 -4.93
C VAL A 196 -20.90 -7.58 -6.26
N ALA A 197 -20.91 -6.25 -6.38
CA ALA A 197 -20.69 -5.57 -7.65
C ALA A 197 -19.24 -5.67 -8.17
N GLY A 198 -18.25 -5.47 -7.30
CA GLY A 198 -16.85 -5.30 -7.71
C GLY A 198 -16.21 -6.57 -8.27
N ARG A 199 -16.32 -7.69 -7.54
CA ARG A 199 -15.72 -8.96 -7.97
C ARG A 199 -16.55 -9.66 -9.05
N ALA A 200 -17.87 -9.50 -9.06
CA ALA A 200 -18.71 -10.01 -10.15
C ALA A 200 -18.36 -9.30 -11.47
N MET A 201 -18.39 -7.97 -11.55
CA MET A 201 -18.02 -7.26 -12.79
C MET A 201 -16.59 -7.54 -13.24
N GLN A 202 -15.65 -7.72 -12.31
CA GLN A 202 -14.28 -8.14 -12.64
C GLN A 202 -14.24 -9.56 -13.22
N ASN A 203 -14.98 -10.51 -12.61
CA ASN A 203 -15.03 -11.90 -13.07
C ASN A 203 -15.83 -12.07 -14.37
N ASP A 204 -16.86 -11.26 -14.62
CA ASP A 204 -17.59 -11.23 -15.88
C ASP A 204 -16.69 -10.69 -17.00
N PHE A 205 -15.96 -9.60 -16.74
CA PHE A 205 -15.00 -9.01 -17.67
C PHE A 205 -13.82 -9.95 -17.99
N LEU A 206 -13.30 -10.68 -17.01
CA LEU A 206 -12.21 -11.66 -17.21
C LEU A 206 -12.69 -13.03 -17.69
N GLY A 207 -13.94 -13.39 -17.40
CA GLY A 207 -14.55 -14.69 -17.72
C GLY A 207 -15.21 -14.74 -19.10
N THR A 208 -15.51 -13.60 -19.72
CA THR A 208 -16.07 -13.51 -21.08
C THR A 208 -15.03 -13.73 -22.19
N ASN A 209 -14.24 -14.80 -22.05
CA ASN A 209 -13.33 -15.33 -23.06
C ASN A 209 -14.11 -15.84 -24.30
N GLY A 210 -14.47 -14.91 -25.19
CA GLY A 210 -14.94 -15.24 -26.55
C GLY A 210 -16.02 -14.31 -27.14
N THR A 211 -16.80 -13.57 -26.33
CA THR A 211 -18.04 -12.92 -26.81
C THR A 211 -18.19 -11.45 -26.40
N SER A 212 -17.36 -10.59 -27.00
CA SER A 212 -17.67 -9.17 -27.33
C SER A 212 -18.29 -8.25 -26.25
N SER A 213 -18.06 -8.52 -24.97
CA SER A 213 -18.25 -7.61 -23.83
C SER A 213 -17.21 -6.48 -23.90
N PHE A 214 -17.48 -5.47 -24.73
CA PHE A 214 -16.49 -4.42 -24.99
C PHE A 214 -16.19 -3.60 -23.73
N LEU A 215 -14.92 -3.18 -23.61
CA LEU A 215 -14.44 -2.27 -22.55
C LEU A 215 -15.37 -1.05 -22.34
N ALA A 216 -16.07 -0.62 -23.39
CA ALA A 216 -17.06 0.48 -23.39
C ALA A 216 -18.13 0.38 -22.29
N ASP A 217 -18.57 -0.83 -21.93
CA ASP A 217 -19.72 -1.03 -21.02
C ASP A 217 -19.38 -0.71 -19.56
N TYR A 218 -18.10 -0.85 -19.18
CA TYR A 218 -17.58 -0.54 -17.84
C TYR A 218 -16.66 0.69 -17.82
N ALA A 219 -16.09 1.07 -18.98
CA ALA A 219 -15.18 2.20 -19.10
C ALA A 219 -15.78 3.50 -18.54
N GLY A 220 -17.10 3.73 -18.63
CA GLY A 220 -17.72 4.95 -18.12
C GLY A 220 -17.48 5.22 -16.63
N LEU A 221 -17.29 4.18 -15.80
CA LEU A 221 -16.96 4.30 -14.38
C LEU A 221 -15.45 4.46 -14.14
N TRP A 222 -14.62 3.75 -14.91
CA TRP A 222 -13.16 3.84 -14.79
C TRP A 222 -12.64 5.19 -15.28
N LEU A 223 -13.24 5.73 -16.35
CA LEU A 223 -12.99 7.06 -16.88
C LEU A 223 -13.47 8.18 -15.95
N LEU A 224 -14.56 7.95 -15.21
CA LEU A 224 -15.01 8.87 -14.17
C LEU A 224 -13.92 9.06 -13.11
N GLY A 225 -13.29 7.97 -12.66
CA GLY A 225 -12.10 8.04 -11.80
C GLY A 225 -10.95 8.79 -12.44
N LEU A 226 -10.58 8.46 -13.68
CA LEU A 226 -9.43 9.05 -14.39
C LEU A 226 -9.57 10.55 -14.73
N ASP A 227 -10.79 11.06 -14.91
CA ASP A 227 -11.04 12.46 -15.28
C ASP A 227 -11.36 13.35 -14.06
N MET A 228 -11.89 12.77 -12.97
CA MET A 228 -12.04 13.47 -11.68
C MET A 228 -10.77 13.46 -10.83
N LEU A 229 -9.90 12.45 -10.99
CA LEU A 229 -8.65 12.32 -10.25
C LEU A 229 -7.46 12.57 -11.19
N PRO A 230 -7.10 13.83 -11.48
CA PRO A 230 -6.02 14.15 -12.40
C PRO A 230 -4.68 13.64 -11.87
N MET A 231 -4.10 12.62 -12.52
CA MET A 231 -2.73 12.14 -12.26
C MET A 231 -1.61 13.15 -12.64
N ALA A 232 -1.99 14.40 -12.95
CA ALA A 232 -1.13 15.40 -13.56
C ALA A 232 -0.27 16.16 -12.53
N HIS A 233 0.92 15.63 -12.29
CA HIS A 233 2.18 16.39 -12.26
C HIS A 233 2.27 17.58 -11.27
N GLN A 234 2.48 17.29 -9.97
CA GLN A 234 2.94 18.26 -8.99
C GLN A 234 4.09 17.71 -8.11
N LYS A 235 5.32 17.65 -8.64
CA LYS A 235 6.51 17.39 -7.79
C LYS A 235 7.13 18.65 -7.17
N GLU A 236 6.84 19.85 -7.71
CA GLU A 236 7.64 21.06 -7.41
C GLU A 236 6.86 22.29 -6.93
N GLN A 237 5.52 22.29 -6.97
CA GLN A 237 4.73 23.45 -6.51
C GLN A 237 3.70 23.07 -5.44
N LYS A 238 3.79 23.71 -4.28
CA LYS A 238 2.91 23.52 -3.10
C LYS A 238 1.50 24.13 -3.26
N GLN A 239 1.04 24.37 -4.49
CA GLN A 239 -0.28 24.94 -4.75
C GLN A 239 -1.34 23.84 -4.83
N TRP A 240 -2.32 23.91 -3.92
CA TRP A 240 -3.46 22.99 -3.88
C TRP A 240 -4.28 23.12 -5.17
N LEU A 241 -4.42 22.02 -5.91
CA LEU A 241 -5.39 21.96 -7.01
C LEU A 241 -6.79 22.05 -6.41
N LYS A 242 -7.57 23.05 -6.83
CA LYS A 242 -8.99 23.15 -6.49
C LYS A 242 -9.80 22.47 -7.58
N MET A 243 -10.58 21.46 -7.22
CA MET A 243 -11.59 20.92 -8.11
C MET A 243 -12.90 21.69 -7.87
N THR A 244 -13.30 22.51 -8.84
CA THR A 244 -14.57 23.24 -8.78
C THR A 244 -15.68 22.38 -9.33
N LEU A 245 -16.66 22.07 -8.47
CA LEU A 245 -17.83 21.28 -8.78
C LEU A 245 -19.07 22.16 -8.74
N PHE A 246 -20.00 21.91 -9.65
CA PHE A 246 -21.27 22.59 -9.74
C PHE A 246 -22.39 21.55 -9.61
N THR A 247 -23.30 21.78 -8.67
CA THR A 247 -24.39 20.87 -8.32
C THR A 247 -25.71 21.49 -8.70
N SER A 248 -26.61 20.69 -9.27
CA SER A 248 -27.97 21.09 -9.65
C SER A 248 -28.93 19.95 -9.37
N ARG A 249 -29.99 20.20 -8.60
CA ARG A 249 -31.01 19.22 -8.23
C ARG A 249 -32.42 19.76 -8.43
N SER A 250 -33.38 18.86 -8.58
CA SER A 250 -34.79 19.23 -8.53
C SER A 250 -35.21 19.68 -7.13
N ARG A 251 -36.14 20.65 -7.07
CA ARG A 251 -36.63 21.27 -5.82
C ARG A 251 -37.31 20.28 -4.88
N ASN A 252 -37.75 19.14 -5.39
CA ASN A 252 -38.47 18.11 -4.64
C ASN A 252 -37.56 16.99 -4.10
N CYS A 253 -36.24 17.09 -4.26
CA CYS A 253 -35.26 16.02 -3.96
C CYS A 253 -34.28 16.41 -2.85
N ALA A 254 -34.02 15.48 -1.92
CA ALA A 254 -32.99 15.58 -0.90
C ALA A 254 -32.01 14.40 -1.02
N MET A 255 -30.92 14.63 -1.76
CA MET A 255 -29.83 13.68 -1.96
C MET A 255 -28.50 14.35 -1.61
N ASP A 256 -27.79 13.79 -0.63
CA ASP A 256 -26.43 14.16 -0.33
C ASP A 256 -25.46 13.50 -1.31
N ALA A 257 -24.38 14.21 -1.62
CA ALA A 257 -23.18 13.64 -2.19
C ALA A 257 -21.96 14.07 -1.35
N TRP A 258 -21.09 13.12 -1.04
CA TRP A 258 -19.91 13.29 -0.18
C TRP A 258 -18.66 12.84 -0.93
N PHE A 259 -17.57 13.61 -0.82
CA PHE A 259 -16.23 13.08 -1.10
C PHE A 259 -15.69 12.39 0.15
N ILE A 260 -15.13 11.19 -0.03
CA ILE A 260 -14.64 10.34 1.06
C ILE A 260 -13.22 9.85 0.79
N GLN A 261 -12.40 9.75 1.85
CA GLN A 261 -11.11 9.06 1.86
C GLN A 261 -11.24 7.67 2.52
N SER A 262 -10.32 6.74 2.23
CA SER A 262 -10.31 5.40 2.87
C SER A 262 -10.29 5.45 4.40
N THR A 263 -9.42 6.28 4.98
CA THR A 263 -9.31 6.50 6.43
C THR A 263 -10.53 7.20 7.01
N GLU A 264 -11.20 8.07 6.23
CA GLU A 264 -12.44 8.74 6.61
C GLU A 264 -13.68 7.84 6.42
N SER A 265 -13.57 6.75 5.65
CA SER A 265 -14.55 5.66 5.62
C SER A 265 -14.60 4.90 6.95
N VAL A 266 -13.57 5.01 7.79
CA VAL A 266 -13.60 4.58 9.19
C VAL A 266 -14.29 5.64 10.05
N ARG A 267 -15.57 5.88 9.77
CA ARG A 267 -16.50 6.01 10.89
C ARG A 267 -16.44 4.66 11.64
N PRO A 268 -16.44 4.63 12.98
CA PRO A 268 -16.60 3.36 13.69
C PRO A 268 -17.89 2.70 13.20
N LEU A 269 -17.87 1.37 13.10
CA LEU A 269 -19.02 0.58 12.67
C LEU A 269 -20.19 0.74 13.66
N LYS A 270 -20.95 1.82 13.49
CA LYS A 270 -22.36 1.83 13.82
C LYS A 270 -23.02 0.82 12.91
N MET A 271 -23.19 -0.40 13.43
CA MET A 271 -24.17 -1.36 12.93
C MET A 271 -25.55 -0.67 12.77
N PRO A 272 -26.50 -1.30 12.06
CA PRO A 272 -27.91 -0.95 12.24
C PRO A 272 -28.29 -0.82 13.72
N HIS A 273 -29.34 -0.06 14.00
CA HIS A 273 -29.82 0.15 15.36
C HIS A 273 -30.42 -1.18 15.88
N VAL A 274 -29.57 -2.01 16.49
CA VAL A 274 -29.99 -3.25 17.15
C VAL A 274 -30.58 -2.85 18.50
N ASP A 275 -31.88 -2.57 18.51
CA ASP A 275 -32.66 -1.99 19.63
C ASP A 275 -32.81 -2.91 20.86
N ARG A 276 -31.82 -3.78 21.13
CA ARG A 276 -31.79 -4.77 22.24
C ARG A 276 -30.40 -5.02 22.84
N PHE A 277 -29.42 -4.14 22.66
CA PHE A 277 -28.08 -4.31 23.26
C PHE A 277 -27.90 -3.72 24.68
N ASP A 278 -28.95 -3.18 25.29
CA ASP A 278 -28.95 -2.62 26.66
C ASP A 278 -28.52 -3.62 27.76
N LEU A 279 -28.49 -4.92 27.46
CA LEU A 279 -28.08 -5.99 28.38
C LEU A 279 -26.55 -6.22 28.43
N PHE A 280 -25.77 -5.64 27.53
CA PHE A 280 -24.30 -5.75 27.51
C PHE A 280 -23.63 -4.37 27.55
N THR A 281 -23.86 -3.62 28.62
CA THR A 281 -22.90 -2.58 29.04
C THR A 281 -21.58 -3.25 29.43
N PRO A 282 -20.44 -2.97 28.76
CA PRO A 282 -19.17 -3.61 29.08
C PRO A 282 -18.70 -3.20 30.47
N LYS A 283 -18.85 -4.11 31.44
CA LYS A 283 -18.42 -3.88 32.82
C LYS A 283 -16.90 -3.69 32.86
N TYR A 284 -16.42 -3.01 33.89
CA TYR A 284 -14.97 -2.93 34.15
C TYR A 284 -14.42 -4.35 34.35
N VAL A 285 -13.61 -4.79 33.40
CA VAL A 285 -12.85 -6.03 33.50
C VAL A 285 -11.71 -5.81 34.46
N ASP A 286 -11.54 -6.75 35.38
CA ASP A 286 -10.32 -7.03 36.12
C ASP A 286 -10.18 -8.55 36.12
N LEU A 287 -9.37 -9.08 35.20
CA LEU A 287 -9.21 -10.52 34.99
C LEU A 287 -7.74 -10.90 34.90
N SER A 288 -7.36 -11.98 35.57
CA SER A 288 -6.00 -12.52 35.60
C SER A 288 -5.97 -13.90 34.96
N PHE A 289 -5.09 -14.07 33.97
CA PHE A 289 -4.93 -15.28 33.18
C PHE A 289 -3.57 -15.91 33.47
N HIS A 290 -3.50 -17.24 33.59
CA HIS A 290 -2.22 -17.93 33.57
C HIS A 290 -1.67 -17.89 32.14
N ALA A 291 -0.38 -17.61 32.01
CA ALA A 291 0.35 -17.52 30.76
C ALA A 291 1.67 -18.31 30.89
N GLN A 292 2.11 -18.93 29.81
CA GLN A 292 3.40 -19.61 29.76
C GLN A 292 4.30 -18.84 28.79
N PHE A 293 5.27 -18.14 29.37
CA PHE A 293 6.35 -17.51 28.64
C PHE A 293 7.44 -18.57 28.49
N THR A 294 7.73 -19.00 27.26
CA THR A 294 8.87 -19.89 26.95
C THR A 294 10.19 -19.15 27.17
N ASN A 295 11.32 -19.87 27.30
CA ASN A 295 12.63 -19.22 27.37
C ASN A 295 13.18 -18.85 25.98
N THR A 296 12.31 -18.34 25.10
CA THR A 296 12.61 -17.95 23.71
C THR A 296 12.87 -16.45 23.65
N GLU A 297 13.86 -16.01 22.88
CA GLU A 297 14.22 -14.58 22.83
C GLU A 297 13.11 -13.67 22.26
N GLN A 298 12.03 -14.21 21.67
CA GLN A 298 10.95 -13.44 21.05
C GLN A 298 9.55 -14.02 21.33
N GLN A 299 8.61 -13.16 21.76
CA GLN A 299 7.22 -13.51 22.10
C GLN A 299 6.24 -12.34 21.87
N MET A 300 4.97 -12.64 21.66
CA MET A 300 3.90 -11.66 21.53
C MET A 300 2.67 -12.04 22.35
N ILE A 301 2.12 -11.07 23.09
CA ILE A 301 0.85 -11.17 23.80
C ILE A 301 -0.24 -10.50 22.95
N SER A 302 -1.24 -11.26 22.49
CA SER A 302 -2.42 -10.73 21.77
C SER A 302 -3.65 -10.70 22.68
N ILE A 303 -4.33 -9.55 22.74
CA ILE A 303 -5.57 -9.32 23.51
C ILE A 303 -6.66 -8.80 22.56
N LYS A 304 -7.83 -9.45 22.54
CA LYS A 304 -8.99 -8.97 21.78
C LYS A 304 -10.14 -8.58 22.70
N ALA A 305 -10.68 -7.38 22.50
CA ALA A 305 -11.74 -6.83 23.33
C ALA A 305 -12.69 -5.92 22.54
N TRP A 306 -13.89 -5.73 23.06
CA TRP A 306 -14.82 -4.68 22.63
C TRP A 306 -14.88 -3.58 23.70
N THR A 307 -14.57 -2.33 23.36
CA THR A 307 -14.48 -1.23 24.34
C THR A 307 -15.85 -0.70 24.77
N ASP A 308 -15.95 -0.19 26.00
CA ASP A 308 -17.09 0.63 26.42
C ASP A 308 -17.10 2.00 25.72
N ALA A 309 -18.28 2.59 25.57
CA ALA A 309 -18.43 3.94 25.03
C ALA A 309 -17.67 5.00 25.85
N ASN A 310 -17.51 4.77 27.15
CA ASN A 310 -16.85 5.63 28.13
C ASN A 310 -15.51 5.07 28.59
N ILE A 311 -14.85 4.23 27.77
CA ILE A 311 -13.52 3.70 28.07
C ILE A 311 -12.54 4.84 28.39
N LYS A 312 -11.81 4.71 29.50
CA LYS A 312 -10.84 5.71 29.97
C LYS A 312 -9.41 5.22 29.78
N SER A 313 -9.19 3.95 30.10
CA SER A 313 -7.90 3.28 29.89
C SER A 313 -8.03 1.76 29.87
N VAL A 314 -7.07 1.13 29.19
CA VAL A 314 -6.71 -0.27 29.33
C VAL A 314 -5.37 -0.35 30.04
N THR A 315 -5.25 -1.28 30.99
CA THR A 315 -3.98 -1.64 31.64
C THR A 315 -3.73 -3.13 31.46
N VAL A 316 -2.50 -3.49 31.09
CA VAL A 316 -2.02 -4.86 30.99
C VAL A 316 -0.83 -4.99 31.93
N ASP A 317 -1.07 -5.63 33.06
CA ASP A 317 -0.10 -5.95 34.09
C ASP A 317 0.51 -7.33 33.79
N LEU A 318 1.83 -7.39 33.66
CA LEU A 318 2.57 -8.65 33.62
C LEU A 318 3.08 -8.98 35.02
N LEU A 319 2.71 -10.18 35.48
CA LEU A 319 2.83 -10.60 36.87
C LEU A 319 3.65 -11.89 36.98
N SER A 320 4.56 -11.91 37.95
CA SER A 320 5.41 -13.06 38.26
C SER A 320 4.82 -13.96 39.34
N ALA A 321 5.45 -15.12 39.54
CA ALA A 321 5.08 -16.06 40.59
C ALA A 321 5.10 -15.41 41.99
N LYS A 322 4.28 -15.94 42.91
CA LYS A 322 4.23 -15.43 44.28
C LYS A 322 5.52 -15.73 45.04
N ILE A 323 6.22 -14.68 45.45
CA ILE A 323 7.22 -14.73 46.53
C ILE A 323 6.48 -14.31 47.80
N ASP A 324 6.65 -15.07 48.89
CA ASP A 324 6.01 -14.83 50.21
C ASP A 324 4.49 -14.57 50.16
N GLY A 325 3.81 -15.23 49.20
CA GLY A 325 2.36 -15.10 49.01
C GLY A 325 1.92 -13.83 48.28
N VAL A 326 2.82 -12.90 47.95
CA VAL A 326 2.53 -11.65 47.22
C VAL A 326 2.85 -11.82 45.74
N THR A 327 1.91 -11.46 44.86
CA THR A 327 2.15 -11.47 43.41
C THR A 327 2.88 -10.19 43.02
N LYS A 328 4.11 -10.29 42.49
CA LYS A 328 4.88 -9.12 42.05
C LYS A 328 4.48 -8.71 40.62
N ARG A 329 4.40 -7.39 40.40
CA ARG A 329 4.25 -6.78 39.07
C ARG A 329 5.64 -6.59 38.48
N GLU A 330 5.88 -7.15 37.29
CA GLU A 330 7.11 -6.95 36.53
C GLU A 330 6.98 -5.79 35.54
N VAL A 331 5.84 -5.68 34.85
CA VAL A 331 5.54 -4.54 33.96
C VAL A 331 4.07 -4.14 34.10
N SER A 332 3.76 -2.86 33.95
CA SER A 332 2.40 -2.41 33.62
C SER A 332 2.41 -1.55 32.37
N PHE A 333 1.70 -2.00 31.34
CA PHE A 333 1.46 -1.27 30.10
C PHE A 333 0.08 -0.60 30.19
N LYS A 334 0.00 0.72 30.01
CA LYS A 334 -1.23 1.48 30.19
C LYS A 334 -1.47 2.44 29.03
N ILE A 335 -2.61 2.31 28.38
CA ILE A 335 -3.06 3.20 27.29
C ILE A 335 -4.39 3.84 27.65
N GLY A 336 -4.52 5.16 27.48
CA GLY A 336 -5.73 5.92 27.80
C GLY A 336 -6.37 6.58 26.59
N THR A 337 -7.60 7.07 26.74
CA THR A 337 -8.21 8.01 25.77
C THR A 337 -7.64 9.41 25.88
N ASP A 338 -7.28 9.81 27.11
CA ASP A 338 -6.91 11.19 27.45
C ASP A 338 -5.48 11.30 28.02
N SER A 339 -4.91 10.20 28.51
CA SER A 339 -3.48 10.05 28.73
C SER A 339 -2.81 9.43 27.51
N ASP A 340 -1.58 9.85 27.22
CA ASP A 340 -0.70 9.11 26.32
C ASP A 340 -0.41 7.68 26.84
N PHE A 341 0.21 6.85 26.02
CA PHE A 341 0.68 5.53 26.42
C PHE A 341 1.83 5.61 27.44
N GLU A 342 1.75 4.80 28.49
CA GLU A 342 2.68 4.76 29.62
C GLU A 342 3.13 3.31 29.91
N VAL A 343 4.41 3.13 30.26
CA VAL A 343 4.94 1.86 30.79
C VAL A 343 5.62 2.11 32.13
N GLU A 344 5.20 1.35 33.13
CA GLU A 344 5.78 1.27 34.45
C GLU A 344 6.65 0.00 34.56
N LEU A 345 7.88 0.17 35.05
CA LEU A 345 8.91 -0.87 35.17
C LEU A 345 9.20 -1.16 36.65
N PRO A 346 9.70 -2.36 37.00
CA PRO A 346 9.69 -2.82 38.38
C PRO A 346 10.78 -2.10 39.19
N GLY A 347 10.37 -1.32 40.18
CA GLY A 347 11.27 -0.48 40.98
C GLY A 347 11.72 0.82 40.29
N SER A 348 11.20 1.12 39.09
CA SER A 348 11.45 2.40 38.41
C SER A 348 10.44 3.47 38.82
N SER A 349 10.90 4.65 39.20
CA SER A 349 10.06 5.85 39.30
C SER A 349 9.86 6.56 37.94
N GLN A 350 10.54 6.11 36.89
CA GLN A 350 10.41 6.65 35.53
C GLN A 350 9.38 5.85 34.74
N LEU A 351 8.26 6.51 34.42
CA LEU A 351 7.29 6.05 33.42
C LEU A 351 7.82 6.35 32.02
N ILE A 352 8.01 5.32 31.18
CA ILE A 352 8.28 5.49 29.75
C ILE A 352 6.97 5.96 29.11
N LYS A 353 6.97 7.08 28.36
CA LYS A 353 5.75 7.62 27.73
C LYS A 353 5.89 7.85 26.22
N SER A 354 4.98 7.28 25.44
CA SER A 354 4.92 7.48 23.98
C SER A 354 3.86 8.53 23.65
N LYS A 355 4.29 9.77 23.43
CA LYS A 355 3.41 10.92 23.18
C LYS A 355 2.48 10.70 21.99
N GLY A 356 1.19 11.03 22.14
CA GLY A 356 0.18 10.94 21.08
C GLY A 356 -0.40 9.55 20.85
N VAL A 357 0.11 8.51 21.51
CA VAL A 357 -0.44 7.15 21.45
C VAL A 357 -1.61 7.02 22.41
N ARG A 358 -2.83 6.86 21.90
CA ARG A 358 -4.07 6.86 22.70
C ARG A 358 -5.11 5.91 22.14
N LEU A 359 -6.00 5.43 23.02
CA LEU A 359 -7.24 4.76 22.63
C LEU A 359 -8.18 5.74 21.93
N ALA A 360 -8.90 5.26 20.92
CA ALA A 360 -10.07 5.98 20.43
C ALA A 360 -11.14 6.06 21.53
N ARG A 361 -11.96 7.11 21.50
CA ARG A 361 -13.15 7.24 22.37
C ARG A 361 -14.34 6.51 21.73
N GLY A 362 -15.19 5.89 22.54
CA GLY A 362 -16.35 5.13 22.09
C GLY A 362 -16.13 3.62 22.05
N SER A 363 -17.17 2.89 21.67
CA SER A 363 -17.13 1.42 21.50
C SER A 363 -16.60 1.01 20.13
N TYR A 364 -15.60 0.13 20.12
CA TYR A 364 -15.00 -0.49 18.92
C TYR A 364 -14.32 -1.81 19.28
N LEU A 365 -14.01 -2.61 18.25
CA LEU A 365 -13.15 -3.77 18.36
C LEU A 365 -11.68 -3.32 18.53
N MET A 366 -11.06 -3.69 19.65
CA MET A 366 -9.65 -3.47 19.95
C MET A 366 -8.89 -4.80 19.91
N ASN A 367 -7.86 -4.85 19.08
CA ASN A 367 -6.80 -5.85 19.13
C ASN A 367 -5.56 -5.14 19.68
N LEU A 368 -5.07 -5.54 20.84
CA LEU A 368 -3.86 -5.01 21.48
C LEU A 368 -2.80 -6.10 21.49
N ASP A 369 -1.70 -5.87 20.76
CA ASP A 369 -0.55 -6.76 20.70
C ASP A 369 0.65 -6.14 21.43
N ILE A 370 1.30 -6.94 22.26
CA ILE A 370 2.52 -6.57 22.99
C ILE A 370 3.62 -7.55 22.58
N ALA A 371 4.49 -7.12 21.67
CA ALA A 371 5.67 -7.87 21.25
C ALA A 371 6.82 -7.62 22.25
N MET A 372 7.59 -8.66 22.53
CA MET A 372 8.69 -8.68 23.49
C MET A 372 9.87 -9.39 22.82
N VAL A 373 11.02 -8.71 22.74
CA VAL A 373 12.23 -9.20 22.06
C VAL A 373 13.42 -8.95 22.98
N LYS A 374 14.04 -10.04 23.46
CA LYS A 374 15.15 -10.08 24.43
C LYS A 374 14.81 -9.41 25.76
N ARG A 375 15.03 -8.10 25.88
CA ARG A 375 14.63 -7.27 27.05
C ARG A 375 13.76 -6.08 26.66
N CYS A 376 13.47 -5.93 25.38
CA CYS A 376 12.76 -4.82 24.81
C CYS A 376 11.30 -5.20 24.54
N PHE A 377 10.43 -4.21 24.43
CA PHE A 377 9.02 -4.40 24.05
C PHE A 377 8.58 -3.39 22.99
N MET A 378 7.51 -3.72 22.29
CA MET A 378 6.90 -2.91 21.22
C MET A 378 5.41 -3.21 21.18
N ILE A 379 4.56 -2.20 20.94
CA ILE A 379 3.11 -2.35 21.07
C ILE A 379 2.38 -1.94 19.80
N ARG A 380 1.32 -2.69 19.47
CA ARG A 380 0.40 -2.40 18.38
C ARG A 380 -1.04 -2.37 18.88
N VAL A 381 -1.84 -1.44 18.35
CA VAL A 381 -3.30 -1.40 18.60
C VAL A 381 -4.02 -1.32 17.26
N ASN A 382 -4.86 -2.31 16.99
CA ASN A 382 -5.51 -2.52 15.68
C ASN A 382 -4.53 -2.49 14.51
N GLY A 383 -3.37 -3.15 14.65
CA GLY A 383 -2.32 -3.25 13.62
C GLY A 383 -1.39 -2.05 13.54
N ALA A 384 -1.83 -0.85 13.92
CA ALA A 384 -0.98 0.33 14.00
C ALA A 384 0.07 0.17 15.12
N GLU A 385 1.33 0.50 14.83
CA GLU A 385 2.47 0.32 15.74
C GLU A 385 2.84 1.61 16.47
N PHE A 386 3.25 1.48 17.74
CA PHE A 386 3.42 2.59 18.65
C PHE A 386 4.69 2.47 19.50
N GLY A 387 5.38 3.60 19.68
CA GLY A 387 6.58 3.70 20.52
C GLY A 387 7.87 3.11 19.94
N GLY A 388 7.77 2.19 18.98
CA GLY A 388 8.91 1.42 18.47
C GLY A 388 9.46 0.43 19.51
N LEU A 389 10.62 -0.16 19.23
CA LEU A 389 11.26 -1.10 20.14
C LEU A 389 11.91 -0.37 21.34
N SER A 390 11.25 -0.42 22.49
CA SER A 390 11.69 0.21 23.73
C SER A 390 12.48 -0.78 24.59
N CYS A 391 13.75 -0.48 24.87
CA CYS A 391 14.66 -1.34 25.64
C CYS A 391 15.02 -0.69 26.99
N PRO A 392 14.49 -1.17 28.13
CA PRO A 392 14.92 -0.74 29.46
C PRO A 392 16.39 -1.07 29.75
N THR A 393 17.08 -0.18 30.45
CA THR A 393 18.49 -0.34 30.82
C THR A 393 18.67 -1.14 32.10
N GLY A 394 19.21 -2.36 31.99
CA GLY A 394 19.66 -3.18 33.12
C GLY A 394 19.10 -4.61 33.08
N ASP A 395 19.30 -5.35 34.19
CA ASP A 395 18.78 -6.70 34.42
C ASP A 395 17.40 -6.72 35.10
N GLN A 396 16.65 -5.62 35.03
CA GLN A 396 15.39 -5.42 35.75
C GLN A 396 14.21 -6.25 35.21
N LEU A 397 14.36 -6.93 34.07
CA LEU A 397 13.30 -7.71 33.43
C LEU A 397 13.70 -9.17 33.24
N ALA A 398 13.07 -10.03 34.03
CA ALA A 398 13.09 -11.48 33.93
C ALA A 398 11.74 -11.95 33.38
N TRP A 399 11.60 -12.06 32.05
CA TRP A 399 10.36 -12.51 31.41
C TRP A 399 10.02 -13.96 31.79
N GLU A 400 11.04 -14.77 32.04
CA GLU A 400 10.98 -16.15 32.54
C GLU A 400 10.34 -16.27 33.93
N ALA A 401 10.28 -15.19 34.71
CA ALA A 401 9.57 -15.16 35.99
C ALA A 401 8.07 -14.88 35.83
N ILE A 402 7.63 -14.38 34.66
CA ILE A 402 6.26 -13.98 34.38
C ILE A 402 5.43 -15.22 34.05
N ASN A 403 4.35 -15.45 34.80
CA ASN A 403 3.43 -16.56 34.57
C ASN A 403 1.95 -16.13 34.53
N ARG A 404 1.70 -14.82 34.64
CA ARG A 404 0.35 -14.26 34.67
C ARG A 404 0.25 -12.95 33.90
N ILE A 405 -0.84 -12.82 33.16
CA ILE A 405 -1.25 -11.60 32.48
C ILE A 405 -2.54 -11.13 33.16
N LYS A 406 -2.51 -9.94 33.76
CA LYS A 406 -3.69 -9.29 34.32
C LYS A 406 -4.13 -8.16 33.40
N VAL A 407 -5.39 -8.18 33.00
CA VAL A 407 -5.98 -7.20 32.08
C VAL A 407 -7.07 -6.44 32.80
N GLN A 408 -7.04 -5.11 32.72
CA GLN A 408 -7.97 -4.19 33.37
C GLN A 408 -8.49 -3.11 32.40
N GLY A 409 -9.77 -2.75 32.48
CA GLY A 409 -10.35 -1.64 31.70
C GLY A 409 -11.86 -1.75 31.46
N GLN A 410 -12.48 -0.69 30.92
CA GLN A 410 -13.91 -0.72 30.56
C GLN A 410 -14.09 -1.37 29.16
N MET A 411 -14.16 -2.70 29.12
CA MET A 411 -14.23 -3.48 27.88
C MET A 411 -14.73 -4.90 28.15
N LEU A 412 -15.27 -5.55 27.12
CA LEU A 412 -15.58 -6.98 27.10
C LEU A 412 -14.44 -7.72 26.39
N LEU A 413 -13.70 -8.59 27.08
CA LEU A 413 -12.74 -9.47 26.43
C LEU A 413 -13.48 -10.50 25.57
N LEU A 414 -13.05 -10.68 24.33
CA LEU A 414 -13.63 -11.63 23.37
C LEU A 414 -12.91 -12.98 23.44
N ASP A 415 -11.59 -12.94 23.60
CA ASP A 415 -10.70 -14.09 23.78
C ASP A 415 -9.94 -13.96 25.11
N LYS A 416 -9.40 -15.06 25.63
CA LYS A 416 -8.34 -14.99 26.65
C LYS A 416 -7.07 -14.42 26.01
N PRO A 417 -6.25 -13.61 26.72
CA PRO A 417 -4.94 -13.19 26.23
C PRO A 417 -4.10 -14.39 25.78
N ILE A 418 -3.57 -14.33 24.56
CA ILE A 418 -2.79 -15.42 23.96
C ILE A 418 -1.32 -15.00 23.94
N VAL A 419 -0.45 -15.76 24.60
CA VAL A 419 1.01 -15.68 24.37
C VAL A 419 1.36 -16.56 23.19
N LYS A 420 2.15 -16.03 22.27
CA LYS A 420 2.74 -16.76 21.14
C LYS A 420 4.25 -16.56 21.16
N GLN A 421 5.01 -17.57 20.75
CA GLN A 421 6.36 -17.32 20.25
C GLN A 421 6.24 -16.45 18.99
N MET A 422 7.21 -15.55 18.78
CA MET A 422 7.37 -14.90 17.47
C MET A 422 8.33 -15.75 16.66
N ASP A 423 7.96 -16.09 15.43
CA ASP A 423 8.83 -16.82 14.51
C ASP A 423 10.05 -15.94 14.17
N ASP A 424 11.22 -16.56 13.92
CA ASP A 424 12.54 -15.90 13.94
C ASP A 424 12.77 -14.81 12.86
N GLN A 425 11.75 -14.54 12.03
CA GLN A 425 11.75 -13.50 10.99
C GLN A 425 11.80 -12.05 11.54
N PHE A 426 11.59 -11.83 12.84
CA PHE A 426 11.89 -10.55 13.48
C PHE A 426 13.41 -10.45 13.75
N GLY A 427 14.15 -10.17 12.67
CA GLY A 427 15.60 -10.29 12.57
C GLY A 427 16.40 -9.47 13.59
N CYS A 428 17.12 -10.18 14.47
CA CYS A 428 18.13 -9.65 15.38
C CYS A 428 19.12 -10.77 15.76
N GLU A 429 19.69 -11.47 14.78
CA GLU A 429 20.60 -12.59 15.01
C GLU A 429 21.90 -12.18 15.72
N LYS A 430 22.50 -13.14 16.44
CA LYS A 430 23.82 -13.05 17.07
C LYS A 430 24.78 -14.00 16.33
N ASN A 431 26.03 -13.59 16.17
CA ASN A 431 27.06 -14.44 15.58
C ASN A 431 27.35 -15.69 16.44
N SER A 432 27.20 -16.89 15.88
CA SER A 432 28.00 -18.07 16.29
C SER A 432 28.04 -19.16 15.21
N ASN A 433 29.27 -19.45 14.76
CA ASN A 433 29.71 -20.51 13.84
C ASN A 433 28.77 -21.72 13.64
N CYS A 434 28.50 -22.05 12.36
CA CYS A 434 28.15 -23.41 11.92
C CYS A 434 29.19 -23.89 10.90
N GLY A 435 29.63 -25.15 11.02
CA GLY A 435 30.63 -25.75 10.14
C GLY A 435 30.03 -26.16 8.78
N ALA A 436 30.73 -25.87 7.69
CA ALA A 436 30.24 -26.15 6.35
C ALA A 436 30.34 -27.64 5.97
N SER A 437 29.31 -28.16 5.30
CA SER A 437 29.41 -29.38 4.48
C SER A 437 28.45 -29.32 3.28
N GLY A 438 28.82 -30.01 2.20
CA GLY A 438 27.99 -30.18 1.00
C GLY A 438 28.08 -29.07 -0.05
N ILE A 439 28.47 -29.48 -1.26
CA ILE A 439 28.31 -28.81 -2.57
C ILE A 439 28.98 -27.42 -2.70
N ASP A 440 30.14 -27.41 -3.36
CA ASP A 440 30.90 -26.20 -3.72
C ASP A 440 30.47 -25.73 -5.13
N VAL A 441 29.34 -25.03 -5.23
CA VAL A 441 28.88 -24.48 -6.52
C VAL A 441 29.75 -23.28 -6.89
N GLN A 442 30.53 -23.41 -7.97
CA GLN A 442 31.15 -22.25 -8.61
C GLN A 442 30.08 -21.47 -9.39
N SER A 443 29.86 -20.23 -8.98
CA SER A 443 28.96 -19.27 -9.62
C SER A 443 29.62 -17.90 -9.64
N ASP A 444 29.69 -17.28 -10.80
CA ASP A 444 30.52 -16.10 -11.01
C ASP A 444 29.69 -14.81 -11.08
N GLU A 445 30.14 -13.79 -10.35
CA GLU A 445 29.32 -12.63 -9.95
C GLU A 445 29.61 -11.43 -10.85
N CYS A 446 28.60 -10.93 -11.58
CA CYS A 446 28.78 -9.95 -12.65
C CYS A 446 28.07 -8.61 -12.39
N ASN A 447 28.79 -7.52 -12.66
CA ASN A 447 28.40 -6.16 -12.33
C ASN A 447 28.79 -5.16 -13.43
N ALA A 448 28.26 -3.93 -13.39
CA ALA A 448 28.81 -2.80 -14.15
C ALA A 448 28.67 -1.44 -13.43
N ALA A 449 29.67 -0.57 -13.59
CA ALA A 449 29.70 0.75 -12.95
C ALA A 449 30.38 1.81 -13.81
N ASN A 450 30.11 3.07 -13.50
CA ASN A 450 30.95 4.21 -13.86
C ASN A 450 31.43 4.91 -12.58
N ASP A 451 32.23 5.97 -12.72
CA ASP A 451 32.67 6.88 -11.65
C ASP A 451 31.56 7.29 -10.66
N LYS A 452 30.36 7.63 -11.14
CA LYS A 452 29.22 7.98 -10.27
C LYS A 452 28.75 6.80 -9.41
N TYR A 453 28.85 5.56 -9.92
CA TYR A 453 28.43 4.34 -9.23
C TYR A 453 29.59 3.57 -8.56
N TYR A 454 30.84 4.03 -8.68
CA TYR A 454 32.00 3.40 -8.04
C TYR A 454 31.84 3.20 -6.53
N PRO A 455 31.31 4.16 -5.73
CA PRO A 455 31.11 3.95 -4.29
C PRO A 455 30.15 2.79 -3.99
N PHE A 456 29.13 2.57 -4.83
CA PHE A 456 28.18 1.47 -4.70
C PHE A 456 28.82 0.13 -5.10
N LEU A 457 29.55 0.09 -6.24
CA LEU A 457 30.33 -1.08 -6.64
C LEU A 457 31.32 -1.50 -5.54
N ARG A 458 32.02 -0.54 -4.93
CA ARG A 458 32.94 -0.77 -3.81
C ARG A 458 32.24 -1.38 -2.59
N THR A 459 31.06 -0.87 -2.23
CA THR A 459 30.23 -1.42 -1.14
C THR A 459 29.76 -2.84 -1.45
N LEU A 460 29.29 -3.10 -2.68
CA LEU A 460 28.88 -4.43 -3.11
C LEU A 460 30.04 -5.42 -3.09
N ILE A 461 31.21 -5.07 -3.63
CA ILE A 461 32.41 -5.94 -3.59
C ILE A 461 32.76 -6.30 -2.13
N ALA A 462 32.73 -5.32 -1.21
CA ALA A 462 32.99 -5.58 0.21
C ALA A 462 31.94 -6.53 0.82
N ASN A 463 30.66 -6.35 0.49
CA ASN A 463 29.58 -7.23 0.95
C ASN A 463 29.68 -8.65 0.36
N LEU A 464 30.04 -8.80 -0.92
CA LEU A 464 30.27 -10.10 -1.54
C LEU A 464 31.46 -10.83 -0.89
N LYS A 465 32.56 -10.11 -0.60
CA LYS A 465 33.71 -10.69 0.10
C LYS A 465 33.45 -10.99 1.59
N ASP A 466 32.48 -10.33 2.22
CA ASP A 466 31.98 -10.67 3.56
C ASP A 466 31.10 -11.94 3.55
N LYS A 467 30.18 -12.09 2.59
CA LYS A 467 29.21 -13.21 2.55
C LYS A 467 29.73 -14.47 1.85
N PHE A 468 30.55 -14.34 0.82
CA PHE A 468 30.98 -15.45 -0.03
C PHE A 468 32.51 -15.70 0.03
N GLY A 469 33.28 -14.65 0.34
CA GLY A 469 34.73 -14.74 0.50
C GLY A 469 35.50 -14.73 -0.83
N CYS A 470 36.70 -15.32 -0.83
CA CYS A 470 37.60 -15.30 -1.97
C CYS A 470 37.39 -16.43 -2.99
N LYS A 471 36.42 -17.34 -2.81
CA LYS A 471 36.25 -18.49 -3.73
C LYS A 471 35.74 -18.09 -5.12
N GLN A 472 34.77 -17.19 -5.16
CA GLN A 472 34.01 -16.79 -6.35
C GLN A 472 34.78 -15.75 -7.16
N LYS A 473 34.68 -15.85 -8.49
CA LYS A 473 35.11 -14.79 -9.40
C LYS A 473 34.09 -13.65 -9.35
N ILE A 474 34.58 -12.43 -9.18
CA ILE A 474 33.78 -11.21 -9.34
C ILE A 474 34.27 -10.49 -10.59
N ILE A 475 33.37 -10.23 -11.54
CA ILE A 475 33.65 -9.51 -12.78
C ILE A 475 32.83 -8.21 -12.77
N ALA A 476 33.51 -7.07 -12.86
CA ALA A 476 32.86 -5.78 -13.01
C ALA A 476 33.21 -5.16 -14.37
N TYR A 477 32.23 -4.59 -15.04
CA TYR A 477 32.43 -3.85 -16.30
C TYR A 477 32.45 -2.35 -16.03
N ASP A 478 33.59 -1.72 -16.28
CA ASP A 478 33.71 -0.26 -16.36
C ASP A 478 32.99 0.25 -17.60
N LEU A 479 32.01 1.13 -17.37
CA LEU A 479 31.24 1.84 -18.40
C LEU A 479 31.97 3.09 -18.92
N GLY A 480 33.27 3.21 -18.66
CA GLY A 480 34.20 4.09 -19.38
C GLY A 480 34.90 5.15 -18.51
N THR A 481 34.85 5.07 -17.18
CA THR A 481 35.45 6.06 -16.27
C THR A 481 36.12 5.50 -15.02
N VAL A 482 35.82 4.28 -14.57
CA VAL A 482 36.45 3.68 -13.38
C VAL A 482 37.94 3.39 -13.62
N SER A 483 38.27 2.76 -14.75
CA SER A 483 39.65 2.39 -15.13
C SER A 483 40.61 3.57 -15.30
N LYS A 484 40.06 4.78 -15.47
CA LYS A 484 40.85 6.02 -15.61
C LYS A 484 41.38 6.53 -14.27
N ASN A 485 40.82 6.09 -13.14
CA ASN A 485 41.31 6.47 -11.82
C ASN A 485 42.33 5.45 -11.30
N LYS A 486 43.60 5.88 -11.19
CA LYS A 486 44.71 5.04 -10.72
C LYS A 486 44.58 4.57 -9.27
N GLU A 487 43.90 5.34 -8.41
CA GLU A 487 43.71 4.99 -6.99
C GLU A 487 42.65 3.90 -6.86
N TRP A 488 41.53 4.03 -7.59
CA TRP A 488 40.49 3.00 -7.68
C TRP A 488 41.04 1.71 -8.30
N MET A 489 41.85 1.79 -9.36
CA MET A 489 42.52 0.60 -9.91
C MET A 489 43.48 -0.05 -8.92
N LYS A 490 44.19 0.73 -8.08
CA LYS A 490 45.04 0.18 -7.01
C LYS A 490 44.22 -0.54 -5.93
N GLU A 491 43.05 0.00 -5.58
CA GLU A 491 42.11 -0.64 -4.64
C GLU A 491 41.53 -1.93 -5.24
N LEU A 492 40.93 -1.86 -6.43
CA LEU A 492 40.31 -3.01 -7.10
C LEU A 492 41.29 -4.16 -7.37
N ASN A 493 42.53 -3.84 -7.80
CA ASN A 493 43.57 -4.85 -8.04
C ASN A 493 44.08 -5.53 -6.75
N SER A 494 43.68 -5.07 -5.55
CA SER A 494 43.98 -5.74 -4.27
C SER A 494 42.90 -6.73 -3.83
N VAL A 495 41.75 -6.80 -4.52
CA VAL A 495 40.64 -7.69 -4.17
C VAL A 495 40.87 -9.09 -4.74
N CYS A 496 40.77 -10.11 -3.88
CA CYS A 496 40.92 -11.52 -4.28
C CYS A 496 39.87 -11.96 -5.31
N ASN A 497 40.32 -12.64 -6.37
CA ASN A 497 39.47 -13.16 -7.46
C ASN A 497 38.51 -12.11 -8.06
N PHE A 498 38.94 -10.85 -8.13
CA PHE A 498 38.22 -9.76 -8.81
C PHE A 498 38.84 -9.48 -10.19
N GLU A 499 38.01 -9.02 -11.13
CA GLU A 499 38.40 -8.60 -12.48
C GLU A 499 37.60 -7.36 -12.92
N LEU A 500 38.29 -6.32 -13.42
CA LEU A 500 37.64 -5.19 -14.08
C LEU A 500 37.83 -5.29 -15.60
N ARG A 501 36.72 -5.45 -16.32
CA ARG A 501 36.64 -5.36 -17.80
C ARG A 501 36.24 -3.94 -18.20
N VAL A 502 36.61 -3.48 -19.39
CA VAL A 502 36.14 -2.19 -19.92
C VAL A 502 35.12 -2.46 -21.01
N TYR A 503 33.88 -1.97 -20.85
CA TYR A 503 32.81 -2.27 -21.79
C TYR A 503 32.96 -1.51 -23.12
N ASN A 504 32.97 -2.24 -24.23
CA ASN A 504 33.26 -1.67 -25.55
C ASN A 504 32.00 -1.20 -26.29
N PHE A 505 31.54 0.02 -25.98
CA PHE A 505 30.39 0.67 -26.63
C PHE A 505 30.48 0.80 -28.17
N SER A 506 31.65 0.60 -28.79
CA SER A 506 31.75 0.60 -30.26
C SER A 506 31.02 -0.58 -30.91
N GLN A 507 30.90 -1.71 -30.20
CA GLN A 507 30.15 -2.90 -30.64
C GLN A 507 28.63 -2.62 -30.76
N MET A 508 28.12 -1.59 -30.08
CA MET A 508 26.73 -1.17 -30.20
C MET A 508 26.50 -0.37 -31.49
N VAL A 509 25.74 -0.94 -32.43
CA VAL A 509 25.49 -0.37 -33.77
C VAL A 509 24.57 0.87 -33.73
N ASN A 510 23.79 1.08 -32.66
CA ASN A 510 22.77 2.13 -32.57
C ASN A 510 23.00 3.04 -31.36
N GLU A 511 23.05 4.36 -31.58
CA GLU A 511 23.29 5.37 -30.55
C GLU A 511 22.29 5.32 -29.38
N ARG A 512 21.04 4.89 -29.62
CA ARG A 512 20.03 4.74 -28.55
C ARG A 512 20.37 3.64 -27.54
N ILE A 513 21.18 2.67 -27.95
CA ILE A 513 21.66 1.56 -27.09
C ILE A 513 22.88 2.02 -26.29
N ARG A 514 23.65 3.00 -26.82
CA ARG A 514 24.78 3.64 -26.13
C ARG A 514 24.37 4.61 -25.02
N ASP A 515 23.11 5.05 -24.95
CA ASP A 515 22.60 5.75 -23.76
C ASP A 515 22.54 4.78 -22.57
N LEU A 516 23.33 5.06 -21.53
CA LEU A 516 23.35 4.28 -20.30
C LEU A 516 21.95 4.20 -19.63
N LYS A 517 21.06 5.16 -19.88
CA LYS A 517 19.68 5.15 -19.37
C LYS A 517 18.76 4.14 -20.09
N SER A 518 19.21 3.56 -21.20
CA SER A 518 18.52 2.44 -21.85
C SER A 518 18.73 1.12 -21.10
N TYR A 519 19.80 1.02 -20.28
CA TYR A 519 20.28 -0.20 -19.63
C TYR A 519 20.55 -1.40 -20.55
N ALA A 520 20.45 -1.22 -21.88
CA ALA A 520 20.56 -2.31 -22.85
C ALA A 520 21.93 -2.99 -22.86
N PHE A 521 22.98 -2.29 -22.41
CA PHE A 521 24.33 -2.83 -22.24
C PHE A 521 24.38 -4.04 -21.29
N LYS A 522 23.46 -4.18 -20.33
CA LYS A 522 23.42 -5.34 -19.41
C LYS A 522 23.31 -6.67 -20.17
N PHE A 523 22.42 -6.76 -21.16
CA PHE A 523 22.24 -7.97 -21.96
C PHE A 523 23.49 -8.35 -22.77
N PHE A 524 24.22 -7.35 -23.30
CA PHE A 524 25.48 -7.59 -24.00
C PHE A 524 26.59 -8.08 -23.05
N ILE A 525 26.62 -7.60 -21.81
CA ILE A 525 27.54 -8.11 -20.78
C ILE A 525 27.16 -9.55 -20.40
N TRP A 526 25.88 -9.85 -20.22
CA TRP A 526 25.41 -11.22 -19.95
C TRP A 526 25.82 -12.19 -21.05
N ALA A 527 25.64 -11.79 -22.31
CA ALA A 527 26.07 -12.54 -23.48
C ALA A 527 27.60 -12.77 -23.49
N ASP A 528 28.40 -11.70 -23.32
CA ASP A 528 29.87 -11.73 -23.27
C ASP A 528 30.39 -12.69 -22.19
N VAL A 529 29.88 -12.59 -20.96
CA VAL A 529 30.28 -13.49 -19.85
C VAL A 529 29.81 -14.93 -20.10
N LEU A 530 28.60 -15.15 -20.64
CA LEU A 530 28.10 -16.49 -20.95
C LEU A 530 28.86 -17.19 -22.10
N LEU A 531 29.78 -16.51 -22.81
CA LEU A 531 30.76 -17.20 -23.67
C LEU A 531 31.74 -18.03 -22.83
N GLU A 532 32.24 -17.46 -21.73
CA GLU A 532 33.26 -18.06 -20.85
C GLU A 532 32.66 -18.96 -19.76
N TYR A 533 31.60 -18.51 -19.07
CA TYR A 533 31.11 -19.14 -17.84
C TYR A 533 29.77 -19.85 -18.05
N GLU A 534 29.56 -20.96 -17.34
CA GLU A 534 28.30 -21.73 -17.42
C GLU A 534 27.18 -21.16 -16.55
N THR A 535 27.50 -20.54 -15.41
CA THR A 535 26.51 -19.99 -14.48
C THR A 535 26.96 -18.62 -13.96
N VAL A 536 26.13 -17.61 -14.21
CA VAL A 536 26.43 -16.20 -13.95
C VAL A 536 25.35 -15.62 -13.03
N VAL A 537 25.76 -14.92 -11.96
CA VAL A 537 24.87 -14.11 -11.13
C VAL A 537 25.11 -12.64 -11.46
N TRP A 538 24.22 -12.04 -12.25
CA TRP A 538 24.22 -10.59 -12.44
C TRP A 538 23.64 -9.87 -11.22
N LEU A 539 24.31 -8.79 -10.83
CA LEU A 539 23.94 -7.90 -9.74
C LEU A 539 23.95 -6.45 -10.25
N ASP A 540 22.98 -5.67 -9.79
CA ASP A 540 23.08 -4.21 -9.87
C ASP A 540 23.95 -3.71 -8.70
N THR A 541 24.72 -2.64 -8.89
CA THR A 541 25.69 -2.16 -7.87
C THR A 541 25.07 -1.71 -6.54
N SER A 542 23.75 -1.58 -6.47
CA SER A 542 22.99 -1.32 -5.23
C SER A 542 22.53 -2.59 -4.52
N ALA A 543 22.92 -3.79 -4.99
CA ALA A 543 22.61 -5.04 -4.32
C ALA A 543 23.36 -5.15 -2.98
N ILE A 544 22.72 -5.79 -2.01
CA ILE A 544 23.29 -6.07 -0.68
C ILE A 544 22.80 -7.45 -0.27
N PHE A 545 23.71 -8.39 0.01
CA PHE A 545 23.40 -9.71 0.52
C PHE A 545 23.40 -9.74 2.06
N PHE A 546 22.36 -10.37 2.59
CA PHE A 546 22.23 -10.71 4.01
C PHE A 546 22.72 -12.15 4.28
N GLN A 547 22.47 -13.07 3.34
CA GLN A 547 22.79 -14.50 3.42
C GLN A 547 23.41 -15.00 2.10
N ASN A 548 24.03 -16.19 2.13
CA ASN A 548 24.82 -16.75 1.02
C ASN A 548 24.27 -18.08 0.41
N ASP A 549 23.07 -18.52 0.79
CA ASP A 549 22.51 -19.79 0.31
C ASP A 549 21.85 -19.71 -1.08
N PHE A 550 22.67 -19.77 -2.14
CA PHE A 550 22.16 -19.91 -3.51
C PHE A 550 21.69 -21.34 -3.87
N LYS A 551 21.87 -22.35 -3.01
CA LYS A 551 21.55 -23.76 -3.37
C LYS A 551 20.09 -23.94 -3.74
N ARG A 552 19.20 -23.23 -3.02
CA ARG A 552 17.75 -23.17 -3.26
C ARG A 552 17.36 -22.69 -4.67
N PHE A 553 18.27 -22.08 -5.41
CA PHE A 553 18.10 -21.72 -6.83
C PHE A 553 18.90 -22.65 -7.76
N PHE A 554 20.19 -22.87 -7.47
CA PHE A 554 21.06 -23.64 -8.37
C PHE A 554 20.71 -25.13 -8.43
N GLU A 555 20.35 -25.77 -7.32
CA GLU A 555 19.96 -27.19 -7.34
C GLU A 555 18.68 -27.42 -8.16
N PRO A 556 17.59 -26.63 -8.02
CA PRO A 556 16.43 -26.74 -8.91
C PRO A 556 16.72 -26.38 -10.38
N MET A 557 17.64 -25.44 -10.67
CA MET A 557 18.05 -25.12 -12.06
C MET A 557 18.80 -26.30 -12.70
N GLN A 558 19.81 -26.85 -12.02
CA GLN A 558 20.61 -27.98 -12.50
C GLN A 558 19.75 -29.25 -12.70
N ASN A 559 18.76 -29.47 -11.84
CA ASN A 559 17.80 -30.57 -11.96
C ASN A 559 16.65 -30.29 -12.96
N GLY A 560 16.68 -29.16 -13.71
CA GLY A 560 15.64 -28.80 -14.68
C GLY A 560 14.25 -28.54 -14.10
N LYS A 561 14.13 -28.38 -12.78
CA LYS A 561 12.86 -28.12 -12.08
C LYS A 561 12.39 -26.69 -12.23
N ILE A 562 13.33 -25.75 -12.42
CA ILE A 562 13.05 -24.34 -12.72
C ILE A 562 13.89 -23.89 -13.92
N GLY A 563 13.40 -22.90 -14.68
CA GLY A 563 14.04 -22.46 -15.92
C GLY A 563 15.47 -21.91 -15.73
N THR A 564 16.26 -21.90 -16.80
CA THR A 564 17.69 -21.52 -16.73
C THR A 564 17.96 -20.03 -16.56
N VAL A 565 16.93 -19.20 -16.41
CA VAL A 565 17.03 -17.76 -16.11
C VAL A 565 16.08 -17.40 -14.96
N GLN A 566 16.63 -16.69 -13.98
CA GLN A 566 15.99 -16.38 -12.70
C GLN A 566 16.08 -14.88 -12.41
N SER A 567 15.02 -14.25 -11.88
CA SER A 567 15.14 -12.91 -11.30
C SER A 567 14.24 -12.80 -10.05
N PRO A 568 14.70 -13.36 -8.90
CA PRO A 568 13.94 -13.36 -7.65
C PRO A 568 13.88 -11.98 -6.97
N SER A 569 14.52 -10.94 -7.55
CA SER A 569 14.46 -9.57 -7.03
C SER A 569 13.07 -8.95 -7.19
N PHE A 570 12.36 -8.73 -6.08
CA PHE A 570 11.06 -8.05 -6.07
C PHE A 570 11.11 -6.54 -5.74
N ALA A 571 12.30 -5.94 -5.74
CA ALA A 571 12.44 -4.50 -5.52
C ALA A 571 11.69 -3.69 -6.61
N LEU A 572 11.09 -2.55 -6.24
CA LEU A 572 10.27 -1.68 -7.13
C LEU A 572 10.99 -1.16 -8.41
N HIS A 573 12.30 -1.37 -8.50
CA HIS A 573 13.17 -0.99 -9.63
C HIS A 573 13.88 -2.20 -10.27
N SER A 574 13.51 -3.44 -9.90
CA SER A 574 14.10 -4.65 -10.45
C SER A 574 13.62 -4.93 -11.87
N THR A 575 14.37 -5.78 -12.59
CA THR A 575 13.96 -6.30 -13.90
C THR A 575 12.61 -7.01 -13.83
N ASN A 576 12.30 -7.70 -12.72
CA ASN A 576 11.04 -8.39 -12.52
C ASN A 576 9.85 -7.39 -12.41
N MET A 577 9.99 -6.37 -11.57
CA MET A 577 8.96 -5.31 -11.40
C MET A 577 8.82 -4.38 -12.62
N ALA A 578 9.88 -4.21 -13.42
CA ALA A 578 9.86 -3.37 -14.62
C ALA A 578 9.37 -4.10 -15.88
N THR A 579 9.27 -5.43 -15.86
CA THR A 579 8.84 -6.24 -17.01
C THR A 579 7.32 -6.40 -17.02
N HIS A 580 6.71 -6.21 -18.19
CA HIS A 580 5.26 -6.37 -18.35
C HIS A 580 4.84 -7.83 -18.08
N PRO A 581 3.88 -8.14 -17.19
CA PRO A 581 3.59 -9.51 -16.76
C PRO A 581 3.31 -10.51 -17.90
N GLY A 582 2.57 -10.09 -18.93
CA GLY A 582 2.31 -10.92 -20.12
C GLY A 582 3.53 -11.22 -21.00
N LEU A 583 4.74 -10.72 -20.68
CA LEU A 583 5.98 -11.20 -21.33
C LEU A 583 6.44 -12.55 -20.75
N TYR A 584 6.04 -12.88 -19.53
CA TYR A 584 6.41 -14.14 -18.87
C TYR A 584 5.68 -15.37 -19.43
N GLU A 585 4.59 -15.17 -20.17
CA GLU A 585 3.97 -16.20 -21.01
C GLU A 585 4.90 -16.65 -22.15
N PHE A 586 5.90 -15.84 -22.51
CA PHE A 586 6.86 -16.08 -23.60
C PHE A 586 8.31 -16.25 -23.13
N LEU A 587 8.57 -16.03 -21.84
CA LEU A 587 9.89 -16.17 -21.21
C LEU A 587 9.73 -17.15 -20.03
N PRO A 588 10.19 -18.43 -20.12
CA PRO A 588 9.97 -19.44 -19.07
C PRO A 588 10.89 -19.24 -17.85
N LEU A 589 10.80 -18.05 -17.26
CA LEU A 589 11.48 -17.64 -16.03
C LEU A 589 10.72 -18.20 -14.82
N TYR A 590 11.42 -18.48 -13.72
CA TYR A 590 10.73 -18.69 -12.44
C TYR A 590 10.38 -17.33 -11.83
N ILE A 591 9.27 -16.76 -12.30
CA ILE A 591 8.68 -15.51 -11.80
C ILE A 591 7.40 -15.77 -10.98
N ASN A 592 6.83 -16.97 -11.08
CA ASN A 592 5.68 -17.39 -10.29
C ASN A 592 6.12 -17.81 -8.88
N PHE A 593 6.35 -16.82 -8.01
CA PHE A 593 5.96 -16.97 -6.61
C PHE A 593 4.43 -16.79 -6.53
N GLU A 594 3.69 -17.77 -7.08
CA GLU A 594 2.22 -17.74 -7.09
C GLU A 594 1.72 -18.05 -5.66
N PRO A 595 0.94 -17.17 -5.00
CA PRO A 595 0.39 -17.46 -3.67
C PRO A 595 -0.60 -18.65 -3.62
N THR A 596 -0.92 -19.21 -4.80
CA THR A 596 -1.99 -20.18 -5.02
C THR A 596 -1.55 -21.49 -5.66
N ARG A 597 -0.37 -21.56 -6.30
CA ARG A 597 0.18 -22.81 -6.87
C ARG A 597 1.37 -23.29 -6.06
N LYS A 598 1.08 -24.11 -5.05
CA LYS A 598 2.06 -24.99 -4.44
C LYS A 598 2.65 -25.93 -5.50
N TRP A 599 3.90 -25.72 -5.85
CA TRP A 599 4.74 -26.82 -6.31
C TRP A 599 5.25 -27.55 -5.07
N GLU A 600 4.94 -28.85 -4.96
CA GLU A 600 5.32 -29.66 -3.82
C GLU A 600 6.81 -30.04 -3.91
N LEU A 601 7.68 -29.14 -3.44
CA LEU A 601 8.99 -29.56 -2.93
C LEU A 601 8.73 -30.41 -1.67
N VAL A 602 9.26 -31.63 -1.70
CA VAL A 602 8.86 -32.75 -0.84
C VAL A 602 9.10 -32.44 0.65
N GLY A 603 8.04 -32.02 1.36
CA GLY A 603 8.07 -31.74 2.80
C GLY A 603 6.75 -31.13 3.28
N THR A 604 5.97 -31.87 4.07
CA THR A 604 4.62 -31.47 4.49
C THR A 604 4.61 -30.64 5.78
N TYR A 605 4.33 -29.32 5.70
CA TYR A 605 3.98 -28.48 6.86
C TYR A 605 2.76 -27.56 6.61
N PRO A 606 2.09 -27.06 7.67
CA PRO A 606 0.81 -26.31 7.57
C PRO A 606 0.98 -24.85 7.12
N PRO A 607 -0.12 -24.14 6.78
CA PRO A 607 -0.04 -22.79 6.20
C PRO A 607 0.20 -21.69 7.26
N VAL A 608 1.38 -21.08 7.20
CA VAL A 608 1.70 -19.77 7.77
C VAL A 608 2.17 -18.85 6.62
N SER A 609 2.12 -17.53 6.79
CA SER A 609 2.39 -16.55 5.73
C SER A 609 3.89 -16.33 5.50
N GLU A 610 4.55 -17.33 4.90
CA GLU A 610 5.97 -17.24 4.50
C GLU A 610 6.13 -16.48 3.19
N PHE A 611 6.46 -15.19 3.28
CA PHE A 611 7.37 -14.60 2.29
C PHE A 611 8.80 -14.86 2.79
N ASP A 612 9.41 -15.87 2.17
CA ASP A 612 10.83 -16.24 2.30
C ASP A 612 11.72 -14.98 2.40
N PRO A 613 12.54 -14.83 3.47
CA PRO A 613 13.26 -13.59 3.71
C PRO A 613 14.14 -13.22 2.52
N PRO A 614 14.16 -11.94 2.10
CA PRO A 614 14.93 -11.52 0.94
C PRO A 614 16.42 -11.69 1.24
N MET A 615 17.06 -12.70 0.65
CA MET A 615 18.51 -12.93 0.74
C MET A 615 19.33 -11.70 0.37
N PHE A 616 18.77 -10.83 -0.47
CA PHE A 616 19.40 -9.63 -0.99
C PHE A 616 18.40 -8.50 -1.23
N GLU A 617 18.86 -7.26 -1.17
CA GLU A 617 18.13 -6.08 -1.67
C GLU A 617 18.48 -5.80 -3.15
N ALA A 618 17.60 -5.12 -3.88
CA ALA A 618 17.79 -4.62 -5.25
C ALA A 618 18.05 -5.71 -6.34
N GLY A 619 18.40 -5.25 -7.55
CA GLY A 619 18.34 -6.03 -8.79
C GLY A 619 19.33 -7.20 -8.86
N LEU A 620 18.81 -8.42 -9.04
CA LEU A 620 19.55 -9.66 -9.22
C LEU A 620 18.94 -10.49 -10.37
N VAL A 621 19.80 -11.09 -11.20
CA VAL A 621 19.42 -12.06 -12.23
C VAL A 621 20.43 -13.22 -12.21
N MET A 622 19.97 -14.48 -12.17
CA MET A 622 20.84 -15.65 -12.35
C MET A 622 20.60 -16.24 -13.74
N LEU A 623 21.69 -16.64 -14.39
CA LEU A 623 21.72 -17.11 -15.77
C LEU A 623 22.54 -18.40 -15.81
N HIS A 624 21.94 -19.50 -16.27
CA HIS A 624 22.66 -20.72 -16.60
C HIS A 624 22.69 -20.89 -18.13
N LYS A 625 23.84 -21.28 -18.67
CA LYS A 625 24.13 -21.33 -20.11
C LYS A 625 23.34 -22.44 -20.79
N SER A 626 22.33 -22.06 -21.56
CA SER A 626 21.44 -22.99 -22.26
C SER A 626 20.85 -22.37 -23.53
N GLU A 627 20.26 -23.22 -24.37
CA GLU A 627 19.46 -22.78 -25.52
C GLU A 627 18.26 -21.91 -25.10
N GLN A 628 17.63 -22.19 -23.95
CA GLN A 628 16.57 -21.35 -23.39
C GLN A 628 17.12 -19.93 -23.06
N THR A 629 18.28 -19.85 -22.40
CA THR A 629 18.91 -18.57 -22.04
C THR A 629 19.30 -17.77 -23.29
N ARG A 630 19.81 -18.44 -24.33
CA ARG A 630 20.08 -17.84 -25.65
C ARG A 630 18.81 -17.26 -26.30
N GLN A 631 17.72 -18.04 -26.31
CA GLN A 631 16.42 -17.60 -26.85
C GLN A 631 15.80 -16.43 -26.06
N VAL A 632 15.92 -16.44 -24.72
CA VAL A 632 15.48 -15.34 -23.83
C VAL A 632 16.23 -14.04 -24.15
N MET A 633 17.54 -14.11 -24.39
CA MET A 633 18.36 -12.96 -24.82
C MET A 633 18.15 -12.58 -26.30
N LYS A 634 17.42 -13.39 -27.08
CA LYS A 634 17.20 -13.26 -28.53
C LYS A 634 18.51 -13.17 -29.32
N TRP A 635 19.45 -14.05 -28.97
CA TRP A 635 20.84 -14.04 -29.43
C TRP A 635 21.11 -15.07 -30.54
#